data_AF-A0A482VUX1-F1
#
_entry.id   AF-A0A482VUX1-F1
#
_cell.length_a   1.000
_cell.length_b   1.000
_cell.length_c   1.000
_cell.angle_alpha   90.00
_cell.angle_beta   90.00
_cell.angle_gamma   90.00
#
_symmetry.space_group_name_H-M   'P 1'
#
loop_
_entity.id
_entity.type
_entity.pdbx_description
1 polymer ?
#
loop_
_entity_poly.entity_id
_entity_poly.type
_entity_poly.pdbx_seq_one_letter_code
_entity_poly.pdbx_strand_id
1 'polypeptide(L)'
;MDNNDFDYKSVWITIKQTFPILEGSSTIPEDDFEAVPYEAINLIKMLNLTEQIQGLVINKIEERLRKDVVPEFWSYFKRTDNQNAGFQQFYHAVKYLFYNFLKLDLIVNKLILLRETNDYKKPVYNQTCLHEALKLIVKAVLLSQLPINYQRMISNFYETALKMQDPEEENPNGQCIICLQEQYICSCINMFQETNKKLSKMALLEPLVGQTLTNLIYNYIQSHIQKICKDSFDTSHLEALEKWLQSVVISWLKTIYFNDMMSTSEFFFNEFDKKLKNYLYNTYTKIRIDQLFNIIIEYPDSVPALEDLKLCLPKTDLKLHLTKTLQKAMETRLLHPGVSTSDVLTAYVAAIRSLRILDPSGLLLETNTQPIHQYLRSREDTIRCVVSSLTEEGPNDLAEELVRGEAVQVDENTLVDEGMEDWETWTPDPVDGGSSKSSGLPRTSDIISMLVNVYGSKELFVNEYRTLLADRLLSQYSCDTEKEIRYLELLKLRFGDSQLHYCEVMLKDIADSKRINQHIKQELNHSEDDIPMSAMIVSAQFWPPFKDEKLELHRKLVKQMENYTSAFETLKGSRTLCWKNHLGIVDLEIELADRTLNLSVSPVHATILMHFQDHKTWSLEALSKVMHVPSTVLRRKLSFWQSHGIIIESEPDVFYLQEEQESNENNLQDDVIVEDYESESAMASAQDQREEELQTFWSYILGMLMNLDTLPLERIHQMLKMFAFQGPTIECNLQELKVFLDRKIT
;
A
#
# COMPACT_ATOMS: atom_id res chain seq x y z
N MET A 1 -22.36 98.15 -6.58
CA MET A 1 -22.29 98.69 -7.95
C MET A 1 -20.82 98.52 -8.32
N ASP A 2 -20.41 97.49 -9.04
CA ASP A 2 -21.00 97.02 -10.29
C ASP A 2 -21.19 95.49 -10.38
N ASN A 3 -22.32 95.13 -10.98
CA ASN A 3 -22.58 93.80 -11.52
C ASN A 3 -21.53 93.51 -12.59
N ASN A 4 -20.53 92.67 -12.27
CA ASN A 4 -20.03 91.80 -13.31
C ASN A 4 -21.10 90.71 -13.46
N ASP A 5 -21.98 90.89 -14.45
CA ASP A 5 -22.70 89.78 -15.07
C ASP A 5 -21.62 88.81 -15.57
N PHE A 6 -21.13 87.95 -14.68
CA PHE A 6 -20.42 86.76 -15.10
C PHE A 6 -21.45 86.00 -15.92
N ASP A 7 -21.23 85.94 -17.23
CA ASP A 7 -22.04 85.09 -18.08
C ASP A 7 -21.75 83.66 -17.66
N TYR A 8 -22.55 83.14 -16.74
CA TYR A 8 -22.40 81.79 -16.22
C TYR A 8 -22.43 80.75 -17.34
N LYS A 9 -22.98 81.07 -18.52
CA LYS A 9 -22.87 80.23 -19.71
C LYS A 9 -21.46 80.25 -20.30
N SER A 10 -20.82 81.42 -20.44
CA SER A 10 -19.44 81.50 -20.94
C SER A 10 -18.46 80.83 -19.97
N VAL A 11 -18.61 81.06 -18.66
CA VAL A 11 -17.81 80.38 -17.61
C VAL A 11 -18.02 78.87 -17.66
N TRP A 12 -19.26 78.39 -17.83
CA TRP A 12 -19.56 76.96 -17.98
C TRP A 12 -19.02 76.38 -19.29
N ILE A 13 -18.96 77.16 -20.38
CA ILE A 13 -18.34 76.76 -21.65
C ILE A 13 -16.82 76.63 -21.49
N THR A 14 -16.16 77.56 -20.78
CA THR A 14 -14.72 77.47 -20.48
C THR A 14 -14.40 76.30 -19.53
N ILE A 15 -15.29 76.00 -18.57
CA ILE A 15 -15.18 74.82 -17.69
C ILE A 15 -15.39 73.52 -18.49
N LYS A 16 -16.28 73.51 -19.48
CA LYS A 16 -16.48 72.37 -20.40
C LYS A 16 -15.29 72.15 -21.33
N GLN A 17 -14.70 73.23 -21.85
CA GLN A 17 -13.49 73.16 -22.67
C GLN A 17 -12.28 72.64 -21.88
N THR A 18 -12.20 72.95 -20.58
CA THR A 18 -11.13 72.44 -19.70
C THR A 18 -11.38 71.01 -19.19
N PHE A 19 -12.63 70.60 -19.00
CA PHE A 19 -13.05 69.23 -18.65
C PHE A 19 -14.01 68.63 -19.69
N PRO A 20 -13.50 68.06 -20.80
CA PRO A 20 -14.31 67.49 -21.88
C PRO A 20 -15.26 66.37 -21.44
N ILE A 21 -15.01 65.74 -20.28
CA ILE A 21 -15.89 64.70 -19.69
C ILE A 21 -17.31 65.23 -19.42
N LEU A 22 -17.48 66.55 -19.20
CA LEU A 22 -18.76 67.15 -18.84
C LEU A 22 -19.75 67.27 -20.02
N GLU A 23 -19.32 67.09 -21.28
CA GLU A 23 -20.19 67.19 -22.46
C GLU A 23 -20.81 65.86 -22.91
N GLY A 24 -20.45 64.72 -22.30
CA GLY A 24 -21.01 63.42 -22.68
C GLY A 24 -20.64 62.96 -24.09
N SER A 25 -19.65 63.59 -24.74
CA SER A 25 -19.11 63.15 -26.02
C SER A 25 -18.05 62.06 -25.82
N SER A 26 -18.19 60.99 -26.61
CA SER A 26 -17.41 59.75 -26.53
C SER A 26 -15.93 59.94 -26.89
N THR A 27 -15.57 61.06 -27.51
CA THR A 27 -14.21 61.35 -27.99
C THR A 27 -13.62 62.55 -27.26
N ILE A 28 -12.59 62.30 -26.46
CA ILE A 28 -11.64 63.34 -26.05
C ILE A 28 -10.73 63.58 -27.27
N PRO A 29 -10.70 64.78 -27.87
CA PRO A 29 -9.81 65.09 -28.99
C PRO A 29 -8.36 64.87 -28.58
N GLU A 30 -7.55 64.30 -29.49
CA GLU A 30 -6.11 64.05 -29.28
C GLU A 30 -5.28 65.35 -29.39
N ASP A 31 -5.83 66.41 -29.97
CA ASP A 31 -5.14 67.68 -30.22
C ASP A 31 -5.81 68.85 -29.49
N ASP A 32 -5.02 69.44 -28.56
CA ASP A 32 -5.10 70.76 -27.90
C ASP A 32 -4.86 70.67 -26.38
N PHE A 33 -3.70 70.11 -26.01
CA PHE A 33 -3.27 69.97 -24.62
C PHE A 33 -2.39 71.14 -24.09
N GLU A 34 -2.16 72.19 -24.88
CA GLU A 34 -1.33 73.35 -24.47
C GLU A 34 -2.11 74.64 -24.16
N ALA A 35 -3.42 74.71 -24.41
CA ALA A 35 -4.20 75.93 -24.18
C ALA A 35 -4.64 76.09 -22.71
N VAL A 36 -3.76 76.70 -21.92
CA VAL A 36 -3.95 77.50 -20.70
C VAL A 36 -5.21 77.18 -19.84
N PRO A 37 -5.07 76.31 -18.81
CA PRO A 37 -6.10 76.06 -17.80
C PRO A 37 -6.31 77.24 -16.81
N TYR A 38 -5.41 78.24 -16.81
CA TYR A 38 -5.36 79.27 -15.77
C TYR A 38 -6.60 80.18 -15.71
N GLU A 39 -7.23 80.49 -16.84
CA GLU A 39 -8.44 81.32 -16.86
C GLU A 39 -9.64 80.59 -16.23
N ALA A 40 -9.86 79.33 -16.59
CA ALA A 40 -10.90 78.50 -15.99
C ALA A 40 -10.64 78.25 -14.50
N ILE A 41 -9.39 77.96 -14.11
CA ILE A 41 -8.99 77.73 -12.72
C ILE A 41 -9.23 78.98 -11.86
N ASN A 42 -8.87 80.18 -12.35
CA ASN A 42 -9.10 81.44 -11.63
C ASN A 42 -10.58 81.80 -11.54
N LEU A 43 -11.39 81.53 -12.58
CA LEU A 43 -12.84 81.72 -12.54
C LEU A 43 -13.52 80.77 -11.53
N ILE A 44 -13.05 79.52 -11.43
CA ILE A 44 -13.52 78.55 -10.44
C ILE A 44 -13.16 79.01 -9.01
N LYS A 45 -11.96 79.57 -8.82
CA LYS A 45 -11.51 80.14 -7.54
C LYS A 45 -12.35 81.34 -7.11
N MET A 46 -12.70 82.23 -8.05
CA MET A 46 -13.57 83.38 -7.82
C MET A 46 -15.00 82.98 -7.41
N LEU A 47 -15.48 81.82 -7.87
CA LEU A 47 -16.85 81.32 -7.63
C LEU A 47 -16.96 80.31 -6.48
N ASN A 48 -15.85 79.87 -5.89
CA ASN A 48 -15.79 78.87 -4.80
C ASN A 48 -16.49 77.52 -5.14
N LEU A 49 -16.46 77.11 -6.42
CA LEU A 49 -17.16 75.93 -6.94
C LEU A 49 -16.31 74.64 -6.97
N THR A 50 -15.13 74.65 -6.35
CA THR A 50 -14.14 73.57 -6.44
C THR A 50 -14.68 72.21 -5.97
N GLU A 51 -15.48 72.17 -4.91
CA GLU A 51 -16.10 70.93 -4.38
C GLU A 51 -17.15 70.34 -5.35
N GLN A 52 -17.98 71.18 -5.94
CA GLN A 52 -19.06 70.75 -6.82
C GLN A 52 -18.52 70.26 -8.17
N ILE A 53 -17.51 70.95 -8.72
CA ILE A 53 -16.86 70.54 -9.98
C ILE A 53 -16.10 69.23 -9.77
N GLN A 54 -15.38 69.08 -8.65
CA GLN A 54 -14.69 67.83 -8.33
C GLN A 54 -15.69 66.66 -8.22
N GLY A 55 -16.80 66.85 -7.49
CA GLY A 55 -17.86 65.84 -7.39
C GLY A 55 -18.51 65.50 -8.74
N LEU A 56 -18.80 66.50 -9.57
CA LEU A 56 -19.39 66.30 -10.89
C LEU A 56 -18.46 65.56 -11.85
N VAL A 57 -17.17 65.91 -11.87
CA VAL A 57 -16.19 65.24 -12.73
C VAL A 57 -15.99 63.79 -12.27
N ILE A 58 -15.91 63.52 -10.97
CA ILE A 58 -15.80 62.15 -10.44
C ILE A 58 -17.05 61.33 -10.78
N ASN A 59 -18.25 61.88 -10.59
CA ASN A 59 -19.51 61.20 -10.94
C ASN A 59 -19.59 60.89 -12.44
N LYS A 60 -19.13 61.80 -13.30
CA LYS A 60 -19.10 61.57 -14.75
C LYS A 60 -18.01 60.60 -15.19
N ILE A 61 -16.87 60.57 -14.51
CA ILE A 61 -15.85 59.52 -14.68
C ILE A 61 -16.45 58.16 -14.34
N GLU A 62 -17.16 58.04 -13.21
CA GLU A 62 -17.82 56.80 -12.81
C GLU A 62 -18.92 56.38 -13.80
N GLU A 63 -19.75 57.32 -14.25
CA GLU A 63 -20.82 57.05 -15.24
C GLU A 63 -20.23 56.53 -16.56
N ARG A 64 -19.15 57.15 -17.05
CA ARG A 64 -18.45 56.72 -18.27
C ARG A 64 -17.78 55.35 -18.12
N LEU A 65 -17.13 55.11 -16.99
CA LEU A 65 -16.54 53.80 -16.70
C LEU A 65 -17.61 52.71 -16.68
N ARG A 66 -18.76 52.97 -16.06
CA ARG A 66 -19.85 51.99 -15.88
C ARG A 66 -20.63 51.71 -17.17
N LYS A 67 -20.83 52.71 -18.04
CA LYS A 67 -21.65 52.60 -19.26
C LYS A 67 -20.87 52.22 -20.51
N ASP A 68 -19.66 52.77 -20.69
CA ASP A 68 -18.95 52.66 -21.97
C ASP A 68 -17.71 51.75 -21.84
N VAL A 69 -16.83 52.06 -20.88
CA VAL A 69 -15.49 51.45 -20.84
C VAL A 69 -15.51 49.99 -20.33
N VAL A 70 -16.23 49.73 -19.24
CA VAL A 70 -16.27 48.38 -18.63
C VAL A 70 -17.09 47.38 -19.44
N PRO A 71 -18.27 47.73 -20.01
CA PRO A 71 -19.00 46.84 -20.89
C PRO A 71 -18.24 46.50 -22.18
N GLU A 72 -17.54 47.47 -22.79
CA GLU A 72 -16.67 47.19 -23.95
C GLU A 72 -15.49 46.30 -23.58
N PHE A 73 -14.85 46.52 -22.42
CA PHE A 73 -13.82 45.63 -21.91
C PHE A 73 -14.31 44.18 -21.76
N TRP A 74 -15.49 43.98 -21.16
CA TRP A 74 -16.07 42.64 -21.01
C TRP A 74 -16.57 42.03 -22.32
N SER A 75 -16.87 42.85 -23.34
CA SER A 75 -17.28 42.35 -24.66
C SER A 75 -16.18 41.55 -25.38
N TYR A 76 -14.91 41.79 -25.02
CA TYR A 76 -13.77 41.02 -25.52
C TYR A 76 -13.70 39.59 -24.95
N PHE A 77 -14.42 39.29 -23.86
CA PHE A 77 -14.43 37.98 -23.18
C PHE A 77 -15.52 37.02 -23.72
N LYS A 78 -15.91 37.14 -25.00
CA LYS A 78 -16.86 36.22 -25.65
C LYS A 78 -16.22 34.83 -25.85
N ARG A 79 -17.04 33.78 -25.82
CA ARG A 79 -16.59 32.37 -25.97
C ARG A 79 -15.77 32.20 -27.25
N THR A 80 -14.51 31.82 -27.08
CA THR A 80 -13.64 31.34 -28.16
C THR A 80 -13.09 29.98 -27.76
N ASP A 81 -13.36 28.97 -28.58
CA ASP A 81 -12.90 27.59 -28.38
C ASP A 81 -11.40 27.43 -28.73
N ASN A 82 -10.80 28.44 -29.38
CA ASN A 82 -9.37 28.44 -29.76
C ASN A 82 -8.50 29.11 -28.68
N GLN A 83 -7.63 28.32 -28.03
CA GLN A 83 -6.69 28.77 -26.99
C GLN A 83 -5.82 29.97 -27.43
N ASN A 84 -5.38 29.98 -28.70
CA ASN A 84 -4.52 31.05 -29.26
C ASN A 84 -5.27 32.36 -29.52
N ALA A 85 -6.56 32.30 -29.83
CA ALA A 85 -7.40 33.49 -29.99
C ALA A 85 -7.67 34.17 -28.64
N GLY A 86 -7.80 33.37 -27.57
CA GLY A 86 -7.96 33.87 -26.20
C GLY A 86 -6.78 34.71 -25.74
N PHE A 87 -5.55 34.35 -26.14
CA PHE A 87 -4.34 35.09 -25.76
C PHE A 87 -4.32 36.52 -26.32
N GLN A 88 -4.60 36.65 -27.63
CA GLN A 88 -4.62 37.96 -28.29
C GLN A 88 -5.81 38.81 -27.83
N GLN A 89 -6.98 38.20 -27.62
CA GLN A 89 -8.17 38.90 -27.13
C GLN A 89 -7.95 39.52 -25.75
N PHE A 90 -7.31 38.79 -24.83
CA PHE A 90 -6.97 39.33 -23.52
C PHE A 90 -5.97 40.49 -23.61
N TYR A 91 -4.91 40.35 -24.43
CA TYR A 91 -3.97 41.44 -24.67
C TYR A 91 -4.67 42.71 -25.21
N HIS A 92 -5.56 42.56 -26.19
CA HIS A 92 -6.29 43.69 -26.77
C HIS A 92 -7.26 44.33 -25.77
N ALA A 93 -7.95 43.52 -24.95
CA ALA A 93 -8.82 44.02 -23.88
C ALA A 93 -8.05 44.86 -22.85
N VAL A 94 -6.87 44.38 -22.40
CA VAL A 94 -6.01 45.10 -21.45
C VAL A 94 -5.44 46.37 -22.08
N LYS A 95 -5.06 46.35 -23.37
CA LYS A 95 -4.59 47.54 -24.08
C LYS A 95 -5.68 48.61 -24.20
N TYR A 96 -6.91 48.20 -24.48
CA TYR A 96 -8.08 49.10 -24.52
C TYR A 96 -8.35 49.75 -23.16
N LEU A 97 -8.35 48.94 -22.08
CA LEU A 97 -8.54 49.44 -20.71
C LEU A 97 -7.45 50.45 -20.34
N PHE A 98 -6.18 50.14 -20.67
CA PHE A 98 -5.05 51.01 -20.34
C PHE A 98 -5.08 52.35 -21.10
N TYR A 99 -5.50 52.36 -22.36
CA TYR A 99 -5.65 53.61 -23.13
C TYR A 99 -6.73 54.52 -22.53
N ASN A 100 -7.86 53.95 -22.11
CA ASN A 100 -8.91 54.71 -21.42
C ASN A 100 -8.46 55.17 -20.03
N PHE A 101 -7.68 54.34 -19.31
CA PHE A 101 -7.09 54.74 -18.03
C PHE A 101 -6.17 55.97 -18.19
N LEU A 102 -5.26 55.99 -19.17
CA LEU A 102 -4.40 57.15 -19.43
C LEU A 102 -5.19 58.42 -19.76
N LYS A 103 -6.28 58.29 -20.54
CA LYS A 103 -7.17 59.43 -20.82
C LYS A 103 -7.81 59.99 -19.56
N LEU A 104 -8.28 59.11 -18.66
CA LEU A 104 -8.86 59.51 -17.38
C LEU A 104 -7.80 60.07 -16.42
N ASP A 105 -6.58 59.56 -16.46
CA ASP A 105 -5.43 60.04 -15.69
C ASP A 105 -5.05 61.48 -16.07
N LEU A 106 -5.02 61.82 -17.35
CA LEU A 106 -4.82 63.20 -17.83
C LEU A 106 -5.87 64.18 -17.28
N ILE A 107 -7.12 63.72 -17.11
CA ILE A 107 -8.20 64.55 -16.56
C ILE A 107 -8.07 64.68 -15.04
N VAL A 108 -7.60 63.64 -14.36
CA VAL A 108 -7.24 63.69 -12.95
C VAL A 108 -6.03 64.59 -12.70
N ASN A 109 -5.04 64.63 -13.58
CA ASN A 109 -3.93 65.57 -13.50
C ASN A 109 -4.41 67.05 -13.57
N LYS A 110 -5.41 67.34 -14.41
CA LYS A 110 -6.08 68.67 -14.43
C LYS A 110 -6.85 68.96 -13.13
N LEU A 111 -7.48 67.96 -12.52
CA LEU A 111 -8.12 68.10 -11.20
C LEU A 111 -7.11 68.30 -10.06
N ILE A 112 -5.91 67.73 -10.18
CA ILE A 112 -4.82 67.94 -9.21
C ILE A 112 -4.28 69.36 -9.31
N LEU A 113 -4.04 69.87 -10.52
CA LEU A 113 -3.70 71.28 -10.75
C LEU A 113 -4.77 72.24 -10.17
N LEU A 114 -6.05 71.91 -10.30
CA LEU A 114 -7.14 72.65 -9.65
C LEU A 114 -7.11 72.57 -8.12
N ARG A 115 -6.63 71.47 -7.56
CA ARG A 115 -6.54 71.24 -6.12
C ARG A 115 -5.38 71.99 -5.49
N GLU A 116 -4.23 71.96 -6.15
CA GLU A 116 -3.00 72.66 -5.75
C GLU A 116 -3.17 74.19 -5.81
N THR A 117 -3.91 74.70 -6.79
CA THR A 117 -4.19 76.14 -6.92
C THR A 117 -5.24 76.68 -5.93
N ASN A 118 -6.01 75.79 -5.30
CA ASN A 118 -7.12 76.12 -4.38
C ASN A 118 -6.90 75.62 -2.94
N ASP A 119 -5.75 75.03 -2.60
CA ASP A 119 -5.45 74.47 -1.26
C ASP A 119 -6.55 73.54 -0.69
N TYR A 120 -7.26 72.82 -1.57
CA TYR A 120 -8.45 72.06 -1.19
C TYR A 120 -8.12 70.61 -0.81
N LYS A 121 -8.20 70.27 0.48
CA LYS A 121 -7.72 68.98 1.03
C LYS A 121 -8.78 67.93 1.33
N LYS A 122 -10.06 68.10 0.95
CA LYS A 122 -11.07 67.07 1.26
C LYS A 122 -10.76 65.76 0.51
N PRO A 123 -10.65 64.61 1.19
CA PRO A 123 -10.36 63.33 0.55
C PRO A 123 -11.55 62.88 -0.30
N VAL A 124 -11.25 62.25 -1.44
CA VAL A 124 -12.26 61.57 -2.27
C VAL A 124 -12.19 60.11 -1.89
N TYR A 125 -13.32 59.53 -1.47
CA TYR A 125 -13.39 58.12 -1.02
C TYR A 125 -12.27 57.75 -0.02
N ASN A 126 -12.06 58.59 1.00
CA ASN A 126 -11.03 58.46 2.04
C ASN A 126 -9.57 58.48 1.57
N GLN A 127 -9.28 58.81 0.31
CA GLN A 127 -7.91 58.96 -0.19
C GLN A 127 -7.53 60.42 -0.43
N THR A 128 -6.32 60.76 0.02
CA THR A 128 -5.69 62.07 -0.14
C THR A 128 -5.18 62.26 -1.57
N CYS A 129 -4.75 61.19 -2.25
CA CYS A 129 -4.28 61.20 -3.63
C CYS A 129 -5.41 60.89 -4.63
N LEU A 130 -5.68 61.80 -5.58
CA LEU A 130 -6.72 61.60 -6.61
C LEU A 130 -6.37 60.46 -7.59
N HIS A 131 -5.09 60.19 -7.81
CA HIS A 131 -4.61 59.04 -8.60
C HIS A 131 -5.01 57.70 -7.97
N GLU A 132 -4.90 57.57 -6.64
CA GLU A 132 -5.31 56.36 -5.95
C GLU A 132 -6.83 56.23 -5.96
N ALA A 133 -7.56 57.35 -5.80
CA ALA A 133 -9.00 57.36 -5.84
C ALA A 133 -9.52 56.90 -7.21
N LEU A 134 -8.87 57.30 -8.30
CA LEU A 134 -9.18 56.82 -9.65
C LEU A 134 -8.90 55.32 -9.79
N LYS A 135 -7.79 54.80 -9.25
CA LYS A 135 -7.51 53.35 -9.25
C LYS A 135 -8.56 52.58 -8.46
N LEU A 136 -9.02 53.09 -7.33
CA LEU A 136 -10.11 52.49 -6.55
C LEU A 136 -11.45 52.51 -7.29
N ILE A 137 -11.79 53.62 -7.95
CA ILE A 137 -13.03 53.73 -8.75
C ILE A 137 -13.00 52.73 -9.90
N VAL A 138 -11.89 52.65 -10.65
CA VAL A 138 -11.73 51.68 -11.74
C VAL A 138 -11.85 50.25 -11.21
N LYS A 139 -11.19 49.94 -10.09
CA LYS A 139 -11.29 48.63 -9.43
C LYS A 139 -12.73 48.29 -9.02
N ALA A 140 -13.43 49.22 -8.36
CA ALA A 140 -14.79 48.99 -7.87
C ALA A 140 -15.79 48.77 -9.02
N VAL A 141 -15.70 49.58 -10.08
CA VAL A 141 -16.61 49.45 -11.24
C VAL A 141 -16.35 48.16 -12.01
N LEU A 142 -15.09 47.78 -12.23
CA LEU A 142 -14.74 46.51 -12.87
C LEU A 142 -15.25 45.30 -12.10
N LEU A 143 -15.04 45.28 -10.77
CA LEU A 143 -15.49 44.18 -9.92
C LEU A 143 -17.02 44.11 -9.77
N SER A 144 -17.73 45.23 -9.94
CA SER A 144 -19.19 45.26 -9.87
C SER A 144 -19.89 44.59 -11.06
N GLN A 145 -19.20 44.42 -12.20
CA GLN A 145 -19.75 43.90 -13.45
C GLN A 145 -19.05 42.59 -13.90
N LEU A 146 -18.63 41.74 -12.95
CA LEU A 146 -17.90 40.51 -13.26
C LEU A 146 -18.74 39.50 -14.05
N PRO A 147 -18.35 39.12 -15.28
CA PRO A 147 -18.97 38.01 -16.00
C PRO A 147 -18.48 36.67 -15.44
N ILE A 148 -19.23 35.58 -15.61
CA ILE A 148 -18.88 34.26 -15.03
C ILE A 148 -17.66 33.60 -15.73
N ASN A 149 -17.41 33.95 -17.01
CA ASN A 149 -16.44 33.24 -17.85
C ASN A 149 -15.02 33.85 -17.88
N TYR A 150 -14.78 34.98 -17.19
CA TYR A 150 -13.49 35.68 -17.23
C TYR A 150 -12.32 34.80 -16.76
N GLN A 151 -12.56 33.92 -15.77
CA GLN A 151 -11.52 33.07 -15.18
C GLN A 151 -10.91 32.10 -16.19
N ARG A 152 -11.70 31.55 -17.13
CA ARG A 152 -11.20 30.58 -18.11
C ARG A 152 -10.30 31.22 -19.17
N MET A 153 -10.62 32.43 -19.61
CA MET A 153 -9.77 33.15 -20.58
C MET A 153 -8.45 33.60 -19.95
N ILE A 154 -8.51 34.12 -18.72
CA ILE A 154 -7.32 34.48 -17.95
C ILE A 154 -6.49 33.23 -17.67
N SER A 155 -7.14 32.11 -17.29
CA SER A 155 -6.49 30.82 -17.12
C SER A 155 -5.74 30.40 -18.38
N ASN A 156 -6.38 30.45 -19.55
CA ASN A 156 -5.73 30.08 -20.81
C ASN A 156 -4.55 31.01 -21.16
N PHE A 157 -4.66 32.32 -20.90
CA PHE A 157 -3.59 33.29 -21.16
C PHE A 157 -2.35 33.01 -20.29
N TYR A 158 -2.55 32.79 -18.99
CA TYR A 158 -1.43 32.52 -18.08
C TYR A 158 -0.91 31.08 -18.20
N GLU A 159 -1.76 30.10 -18.52
CA GLU A 159 -1.31 28.71 -18.81
C GLU A 159 -0.42 28.68 -20.05
N THR A 160 -0.83 29.33 -21.15
CA THR A 160 0.00 29.41 -22.37
C THR A 160 1.31 30.16 -22.12
N ALA A 161 1.29 31.22 -21.32
CA ALA A 161 2.51 31.93 -20.92
C ALA A 161 3.44 31.09 -20.04
N LEU A 162 2.88 30.25 -19.18
CA LEU A 162 3.66 29.36 -18.31
C LEU A 162 4.31 28.23 -19.12
N LYS A 163 3.57 27.60 -20.06
CA LYS A 163 4.11 26.60 -20.99
C LYS A 163 5.20 27.14 -21.91
N MET A 164 5.18 28.44 -22.23
CA MET A 164 6.25 29.08 -23.00
C MET A 164 7.55 29.28 -22.22
N GLN A 165 7.48 29.30 -20.89
CA GLN A 165 8.62 29.57 -20.02
C GLN A 165 9.17 28.30 -19.37
N ASP A 166 8.43 27.19 -19.44
CA ASP A 166 8.90 25.88 -18.99
C ASP A 166 9.80 25.24 -20.07
N PRO A 167 11.09 24.99 -19.79
CA PRO A 167 12.00 24.33 -20.74
C PRO A 167 11.67 22.84 -20.97
N GLU A 168 10.89 22.20 -20.11
CA GLU A 168 10.54 20.76 -20.25
C GLU A 168 9.32 20.52 -21.16
N GLU A 169 8.47 21.53 -21.39
CA GLU A 169 7.39 21.49 -22.37
C GLU A 169 7.78 22.16 -23.70
N GLU A 170 9.08 22.18 -24.04
CA GLU A 170 9.50 22.55 -25.39
C GLU A 170 8.88 21.60 -26.41
N ASN A 171 8.06 22.16 -27.31
CA ASN A 171 7.68 21.46 -28.53
C ASN A 171 8.96 20.93 -29.20
N PRO A 172 9.00 19.67 -29.68
CA PRO A 172 10.18 19.08 -30.32
C PRO A 172 10.67 19.84 -31.58
N ASN A 173 9.94 20.88 -32.02
CA ASN A 173 10.23 21.68 -33.20
C ASN A 173 10.74 23.11 -32.89
N GLY A 174 10.90 23.53 -31.63
CA GLY A 174 11.42 24.88 -31.29
C GLY A 174 10.53 26.06 -31.72
N GLN A 175 9.24 25.80 -31.98
CA GLN A 175 8.26 26.78 -32.44
C GLN A 175 7.41 27.33 -31.29
N CYS A 176 7.17 28.64 -31.29
CA CYS A 176 6.34 29.35 -30.34
C CYS A 176 4.88 28.84 -30.38
N ILE A 177 4.33 28.40 -29.25
CA ILE A 177 3.00 27.76 -29.14
C ILE A 177 1.86 28.65 -29.69
N ILE A 178 2.02 29.97 -29.68
CA ILE A 178 0.98 30.94 -30.08
C ILE A 178 1.10 31.38 -31.55
N CYS A 179 2.31 31.61 -32.07
CA CYS A 179 2.50 32.11 -33.43
C CYS A 179 3.16 31.11 -34.40
N LEU A 180 3.53 29.91 -33.93
CA LEU A 180 4.19 28.85 -34.70
C LEU A 180 5.52 29.27 -35.36
N GLN A 181 6.10 30.41 -34.96
CA GLN A 181 7.40 30.90 -35.43
C GLN A 181 8.53 30.48 -34.48
N GLU A 182 9.76 30.39 -34.99
CA GLU A 182 10.96 30.10 -34.18
C GLU A 182 11.10 31.08 -33.00
N GLN A 183 11.53 30.58 -31.83
CA GLN A 183 11.62 31.31 -30.54
C GLN A 183 12.28 32.71 -30.65
N TYR A 184 13.23 32.90 -31.57
CA TYR A 184 13.96 34.17 -31.73
C TYR A 184 13.16 35.30 -32.39
N ILE A 185 12.03 35.01 -33.05
CA ILE A 185 11.19 36.00 -33.75
C ILE A 185 9.88 36.24 -32.98
N CYS A 186 9.59 35.43 -31.95
CA CYS A 186 8.31 35.48 -31.24
C CYS A 186 8.23 36.69 -30.29
N SER A 187 7.30 37.63 -30.55
CA SER A 187 7.01 38.78 -29.68
C SER A 187 6.03 38.46 -28.54
N CYS A 188 5.56 37.21 -28.42
CA CYS A 188 4.51 36.85 -27.45
C CYS A 188 4.93 37.02 -25.98
N ILE A 189 6.22 36.79 -25.66
CA ILE A 189 6.76 37.05 -24.32
C ILE A 189 6.75 38.55 -24.00
N ASN A 190 7.08 39.40 -24.97
CA ASN A 190 7.00 40.87 -24.81
C ASN A 190 5.55 41.33 -24.63
N MET A 191 4.60 40.74 -25.36
CA MET A 191 3.17 41.03 -25.22
C MET A 191 2.67 40.67 -23.81
N PHE A 192 3.13 39.54 -23.25
CA PHE A 192 2.84 39.12 -21.88
C PHE A 192 3.41 40.10 -20.83
N GLN A 193 4.69 40.47 -20.96
CA GLN A 193 5.33 41.45 -20.06
C GLN A 193 4.63 42.82 -20.14
N GLU A 194 4.25 43.26 -21.34
CA GLU A 194 3.54 44.52 -21.55
C GLU A 194 2.15 44.51 -20.90
N THR A 195 1.41 43.40 -20.99
CA THR A 195 0.12 43.26 -20.29
C THR A 195 0.27 43.31 -18.78
N ASN A 196 1.24 42.59 -18.20
CA ASN A 196 1.48 42.61 -16.76
C ASN A 196 1.91 43.99 -16.27
N LYS A 197 2.76 44.70 -17.06
CA LYS A 197 3.14 46.09 -16.77
C LYS A 197 1.94 47.04 -16.77
N LYS A 198 1.02 46.90 -17.74
CA LYS A 198 -0.21 47.71 -17.81
C LYS A 198 -1.15 47.41 -16.64
N LEU A 199 -1.34 46.13 -16.29
CA LEU A 199 -2.19 45.71 -15.16
C LEU A 199 -1.63 46.16 -13.80
N SER A 200 -0.30 46.12 -13.63
CA SER A 200 0.38 46.62 -12.43
C SER A 200 0.21 48.13 -12.28
N LYS A 201 0.40 48.91 -13.35
CA LYS A 201 0.19 50.38 -13.34
C LYS A 201 -1.24 50.77 -12.95
N MET A 202 -2.24 49.97 -13.37
CA MET A 202 -3.64 50.16 -13.02
C MET A 202 -4.01 49.61 -11.63
N ALA A 203 -3.09 48.94 -10.92
CA ALA A 203 -3.34 48.22 -9.65
C ALA A 203 -4.46 47.15 -9.75
N LEU A 204 -4.61 46.53 -10.92
CA LEU A 204 -5.63 45.53 -11.22
C LEU A 204 -5.08 44.09 -11.29
N LEU A 205 -3.76 43.91 -11.16
CA LEU A 205 -3.12 42.59 -11.20
C LEU A 205 -3.66 41.66 -10.10
N GLU A 206 -3.54 42.05 -8.83
CA GLU A 206 -3.96 41.20 -7.71
C GLU A 206 -5.48 40.93 -7.68
N PRO A 207 -6.38 41.92 -7.85
CA PRO A 207 -7.82 41.70 -7.75
C PRO A 207 -8.43 40.88 -8.90
N LEU A 208 -7.83 40.93 -10.09
CA LEU A 208 -8.38 40.28 -11.29
C LEU A 208 -7.69 38.95 -11.61
N VAL A 209 -6.37 38.88 -11.41
CA VAL A 209 -5.52 37.76 -11.84
C VAL A 209 -5.10 36.86 -10.67
N GLY A 210 -4.99 37.39 -9.45
CA GLY A 210 -4.42 36.68 -8.30
C GLY A 210 -5.05 35.30 -8.08
N GLN A 211 -6.38 35.23 -7.94
CA GLN A 211 -7.09 33.97 -7.69
C GLN A 211 -6.93 32.96 -8.84
N THR A 212 -7.01 33.42 -10.09
CA THR A 212 -6.87 32.54 -11.26
C THR A 212 -5.44 32.01 -11.38
N LEU A 213 -4.46 32.83 -11.03
CA LEU A 213 -3.05 32.48 -11.10
C LEU A 213 -2.67 31.50 -9.99
N THR A 214 -3.18 31.67 -8.77
CA THR A 214 -3.01 30.69 -7.69
C THR A 214 -3.61 29.33 -8.07
N ASN A 215 -4.83 29.29 -8.61
CA ASN A 215 -5.46 28.05 -9.05
C ASN A 215 -4.69 27.38 -10.20
N LEU A 216 -4.20 28.17 -11.16
CA LEU A 216 -3.36 27.68 -12.26
C LEU A 216 -2.07 27.05 -11.75
N ILE A 217 -1.35 27.74 -10.85
CA ILE A 217 -0.11 27.23 -10.27
C ILE A 217 -0.38 25.93 -9.51
N TYR A 218 -1.44 25.87 -8.72
CA TYR A 218 -1.82 24.66 -7.99
C TYR A 218 -2.13 23.49 -8.92
N ASN A 219 -2.88 23.70 -10.00
CA ASN A 219 -3.17 22.67 -10.99
C ASN A 219 -1.92 22.26 -11.78
N TYR A 220 -1.05 23.21 -12.10
CA TYR A 220 0.18 22.97 -12.84
C TYR A 220 1.17 22.14 -12.01
N ILE A 221 1.41 22.53 -10.76
CA ILE A 221 2.21 21.77 -9.80
C ILE A 221 1.64 20.35 -9.66
N GLN A 222 0.32 20.21 -9.47
CA GLN A 222 -0.30 18.88 -9.36
C GLN A 222 -0.09 18.03 -10.63
N SER A 223 -0.25 18.63 -11.82
CA SER A 223 -0.09 17.91 -13.10
C SER A 223 1.36 17.50 -13.35
N HIS A 224 2.31 18.38 -13.04
CA HIS A 224 3.74 18.10 -13.18
C HIS A 224 4.21 17.01 -12.21
N ILE A 225 3.79 17.08 -10.94
CA ILE A 225 4.04 16.00 -9.97
C ILE A 225 3.43 14.69 -10.47
N GLN A 226 2.18 14.68 -10.97
CA GLN A 226 1.56 13.46 -11.50
C GLN A 226 2.30 12.88 -12.71
N LYS A 227 2.88 13.70 -13.58
CA LYS A 227 3.69 13.23 -14.71
C LYS A 227 5.00 12.58 -14.24
N ILE A 228 5.70 13.22 -13.31
CA ILE A 228 7.00 12.75 -12.81
C ILE A 228 6.83 11.54 -11.88
N CYS A 229 5.80 11.53 -11.05
CA CYS A 229 5.61 10.54 -10.00
C CYS A 229 4.88 9.28 -10.47
N LYS A 230 4.45 9.20 -11.72
CA LYS A 230 3.73 8.03 -12.22
C LYS A 230 4.72 6.90 -12.48
N ASP A 231 4.58 5.83 -11.70
CA ASP A 231 5.24 4.53 -11.87
C ASP A 231 6.79 4.58 -11.81
N SER A 232 7.37 5.63 -11.21
CA SER A 232 8.80 5.71 -10.87
C SER A 232 9.01 5.84 -9.36
N PHE A 233 9.63 4.83 -8.77
CA PHE A 233 9.92 4.77 -7.34
C PHE A 233 11.42 4.63 -7.02
N ASP A 234 12.24 4.34 -8.03
CA ASP A 234 13.67 4.05 -7.92
C ASP A 234 14.55 5.30 -7.68
N THR A 235 13.98 6.50 -7.84
CA THR A 235 14.74 7.76 -7.73
C THR A 235 14.05 8.74 -6.79
N SER A 236 14.85 9.46 -5.98
CA SER A 236 14.36 10.60 -5.21
C SER A 236 14.04 11.76 -6.16
N HIS A 237 12.81 12.27 -6.09
CA HIS A 237 12.33 13.36 -6.94
C HIS A 237 12.18 14.69 -6.19
N LEU A 238 12.34 14.67 -4.86
CA LEU A 238 12.09 15.84 -4.02
C LEU A 238 13.03 17.01 -4.34
N GLU A 239 14.33 16.76 -4.48
CA GLU A 239 15.31 17.82 -4.84
C GLU A 239 15.07 18.38 -6.25
N ALA A 240 14.71 17.52 -7.20
CA ALA A 240 14.42 17.93 -8.57
C ALA A 240 13.17 18.82 -8.60
N LEU A 241 12.12 18.46 -7.86
CA LEU A 241 10.89 19.25 -7.74
C LEU A 241 11.14 20.58 -7.03
N GLU A 242 11.99 20.63 -6.00
CA GLU A 242 12.36 21.89 -5.34
C GLU A 242 13.15 22.82 -6.28
N LYS A 243 14.10 22.28 -7.04
CA LYS A 243 14.86 23.04 -8.05
C LYS A 243 13.94 23.55 -9.15
N TRP A 244 13.02 22.71 -9.64
CA TRP A 244 12.03 23.07 -10.65
C TRP A 244 11.06 24.15 -10.15
N LEU A 245 10.56 24.05 -8.92
CA LEU A 245 9.68 25.06 -8.33
C LEU A 245 10.39 26.43 -8.29
N GLN A 246 11.68 26.43 -7.94
CA GLN A 246 12.51 27.64 -7.90
C GLN A 246 12.81 28.21 -9.29
N SER A 247 13.16 27.36 -10.25
CA SER A 247 13.58 27.78 -11.59
C SER A 247 12.42 28.19 -12.48
N VAL A 248 11.28 27.49 -12.42
CA VAL A 248 10.14 27.70 -13.31
C VAL A 248 9.09 28.58 -12.64
N VAL A 249 8.42 28.08 -11.60
CA VAL A 249 7.24 28.74 -11.01
C VAL A 249 7.60 30.04 -10.32
N ILE A 250 8.65 30.02 -9.50
CA ILE A 250 9.13 31.17 -8.71
C ILE A 250 9.77 32.24 -9.60
N SER A 251 10.54 31.84 -10.62
CA SER A 251 11.08 32.76 -11.63
C SER A 251 9.98 33.40 -12.49
N TRP A 252 8.96 32.62 -12.85
CA TRP A 252 7.79 33.11 -13.58
C TRP A 252 6.96 34.10 -12.74
N LEU A 253 6.73 33.79 -11.46
CA LEU A 253 6.09 34.70 -10.51
C LEU A 253 6.85 36.02 -10.35
N LYS A 254 8.18 35.98 -10.27
CA LYS A 254 9.03 37.19 -10.27
C LYS A 254 8.77 38.02 -11.54
N THR A 255 8.69 37.38 -12.69
CA THR A 255 8.43 38.05 -13.97
C THR A 255 7.07 38.76 -14.03
N ILE A 256 6.06 38.26 -13.31
CA ILE A 256 4.70 38.84 -13.29
C ILE A 256 4.58 40.00 -12.31
N TYR A 257 5.11 39.84 -11.10
CA TYR A 257 4.95 40.80 -10.01
C TYR A 257 6.04 41.87 -9.98
N PHE A 258 7.26 41.56 -10.43
CA PHE A 258 8.40 42.48 -10.38
C PHE A 258 8.83 42.93 -11.77
N ASN A 259 8.12 43.94 -12.26
CA ASN A 259 8.65 44.80 -13.32
C ASN A 259 8.86 46.25 -12.85
N ASP A 260 8.48 46.59 -11.62
CA ASP A 260 8.78 47.87 -10.95
C ASP A 260 8.52 47.70 -9.43
N MET A 261 9.44 48.20 -8.58
CA MET A 261 9.48 48.21 -7.09
C MET A 261 10.46 47.22 -6.43
N MET A 262 11.51 47.79 -5.84
CA MET A 262 12.78 47.16 -5.47
C MET A 262 12.98 46.91 -3.96
N SER A 263 11.95 46.85 -3.09
CA SER A 263 12.24 46.69 -1.65
C SER A 263 11.15 46.12 -0.74
N THR A 264 9.85 46.31 -1.00
CA THR A 264 8.78 45.83 -0.10
C THR A 264 8.30 44.41 -0.39
N SER A 265 8.87 43.77 -1.39
CA SER A 265 8.30 42.60 -2.05
C SER A 265 9.10 41.31 -1.84
N GLU A 266 10.29 41.37 -1.22
CA GLU A 266 11.05 40.18 -0.80
C GLU A 266 10.38 39.42 0.36
N PHE A 267 9.77 40.12 1.33
CA PHE A 267 9.05 39.48 2.44
C PHE A 267 7.80 38.73 1.97
N PHE A 268 7.00 39.35 1.10
CA PHE A 268 5.86 38.69 0.47
C PHE A 268 6.29 37.49 -0.38
N PHE A 269 7.45 37.59 -1.04
CA PHE A 269 8.00 36.49 -1.82
C PHE A 269 8.40 35.30 -0.97
N ASN A 270 9.03 35.54 0.19
CA ASN A 270 9.40 34.47 1.12
C ASN A 270 8.18 33.78 1.74
N GLU A 271 7.09 34.50 1.99
CA GLU A 271 5.83 33.88 2.40
C GLU A 271 5.19 33.05 1.29
N PHE A 272 5.19 33.55 0.04
CA PHE A 272 4.68 32.80 -1.10
C PHE A 272 5.52 31.57 -1.42
N ASP A 273 6.85 31.67 -1.36
CA ASP A 273 7.77 30.54 -1.53
C ASP A 273 7.51 29.47 -0.47
N LYS A 274 7.39 29.85 0.82
CA LYS A 274 7.04 28.91 1.89
C LYS A 274 5.67 28.26 1.67
N LYS A 275 4.66 29.03 1.25
CA LYS A 275 3.31 28.50 0.94
C LYS A 275 3.34 27.53 -0.24
N LEU A 276 4.08 27.84 -1.30
CA LEU A 276 4.22 26.98 -2.48
C LEU A 276 5.01 25.71 -2.16
N LYS A 277 6.10 25.80 -1.39
CA LYS A 277 6.83 24.64 -0.89
C LYS A 277 5.97 23.74 -0.01
N ASN A 278 5.19 24.32 0.91
CA ASN A 278 4.24 23.55 1.71
C ASN A 278 3.15 22.90 0.83
N TYR A 279 2.65 23.60 -0.18
CA TYR A 279 1.69 23.04 -1.13
C TYR A 279 2.30 21.90 -1.97
N LEU A 280 3.55 22.05 -2.41
CA LEU A 280 4.32 21.03 -3.13
C LEU A 280 4.43 19.77 -2.27
N TYR A 281 4.90 19.89 -1.02
CA TYR A 281 5.02 18.75 -0.11
C TYR A 281 3.66 18.11 0.20
N ASN A 282 2.60 18.89 0.42
CA ASN A 282 1.25 18.35 0.64
C ASN A 282 0.72 17.59 -0.58
N THR A 283 0.94 18.11 -1.78
CA THR A 283 0.46 17.48 -3.02
C THR A 283 1.26 16.22 -3.34
N TYR A 284 2.59 16.29 -3.19
CA TYR A 284 3.49 15.15 -3.35
C TYR A 284 3.15 14.02 -2.37
N THR A 285 2.97 14.37 -1.09
CA THR A 285 2.61 13.40 -0.04
C THR A 285 1.27 12.73 -0.33
N LYS A 286 0.25 13.47 -0.79
CA LYS A 286 -1.04 12.88 -1.17
C LYS A 286 -0.92 11.88 -2.32
N ILE A 287 -0.20 12.24 -3.38
CA ILE A 287 0.00 11.36 -4.55
C ILE A 287 0.78 10.10 -4.14
N ARG A 288 1.82 10.24 -3.32
CA ARG A 288 2.59 9.10 -2.80
C ARG A 288 1.78 8.23 -1.84
N ILE A 289 0.89 8.81 -1.02
CA ILE A 289 -0.04 8.04 -0.18
C ILE A 289 -0.98 7.19 -1.05
N ASP A 290 -1.52 7.74 -2.14
CA ASP A 290 -2.42 7.00 -3.04
C ASP A 290 -1.70 5.84 -3.75
N GLN A 291 -0.39 5.99 -3.99
CA GLN A 291 0.48 4.97 -4.59
C GLN A 291 1.18 4.06 -3.56
N LEU A 292 1.01 4.31 -2.25
CA LEU A 292 1.79 3.67 -1.20
C LEU A 292 1.72 2.15 -1.22
N PHE A 293 0.56 1.60 -1.59
CA PHE A 293 0.40 0.14 -1.73
C PHE A 293 1.31 -0.44 -2.82
N ASN A 294 1.47 0.23 -3.96
CA ASN A 294 2.37 -0.21 -5.02
C ASN A 294 3.84 -0.04 -4.61
N ILE A 295 4.16 1.07 -3.93
CA ILE A 295 5.49 1.32 -3.35
C ILE A 295 5.89 0.17 -2.41
N ILE A 296 4.96 -0.33 -1.59
CA ILE A 296 5.22 -1.45 -0.68
C ILE A 296 5.49 -2.75 -1.43
N ILE A 297 4.78 -3.03 -2.53
CA ILE A 297 4.94 -4.28 -3.30
C ILE A 297 6.27 -4.28 -4.08
N GLU A 298 6.70 -3.13 -4.59
CA GLU A 298 7.95 -2.98 -5.35
C GLU A 298 9.19 -2.79 -4.46
N TYR A 299 9.06 -3.00 -3.15
CA TYR A 299 10.21 -3.08 -2.24
C TYR A 299 11.09 -4.28 -2.64
N PRO A 300 12.43 -4.15 -2.75
CA PRO A 300 13.29 -3.09 -2.20
C PRO A 300 13.65 -1.93 -3.16
N ASP A 301 13.26 -1.97 -4.43
CA ASP A 301 13.67 -0.95 -5.41
C ASP A 301 13.05 0.45 -5.08
N SER A 302 11.91 0.45 -4.39
CA SER A 302 11.16 1.64 -4.00
C SER A 302 11.66 2.40 -2.75
N VAL A 303 12.81 2.03 -2.17
CA VAL A 303 13.37 2.68 -0.96
C VAL A 303 13.51 4.21 -1.07
N PRO A 304 13.99 4.79 -2.18
CA PRO A 304 14.12 6.24 -2.31
C PRO A 304 12.77 6.99 -2.19
N ALA A 305 11.69 6.40 -2.71
CA ALA A 305 10.35 6.98 -2.57
C ALA A 305 9.86 6.97 -1.11
N LEU A 306 10.23 5.96 -0.32
CA LEU A 306 9.92 5.88 1.11
C LEU A 306 10.71 6.91 1.92
N GLU A 307 11.98 7.15 1.58
CA GLU A 307 12.81 8.19 2.21
C GLU A 307 12.26 9.59 1.92
N ASP A 308 11.85 9.87 0.69
CA ASP A 308 11.18 11.12 0.33
C ASP A 308 9.90 11.33 1.14
N LEU A 309 9.09 10.27 1.30
CA LEU A 309 7.85 10.32 2.07
C LEU A 309 8.13 10.54 3.58
N LYS A 310 9.19 9.92 4.12
CA LYS A 310 9.68 10.14 5.49
C LYS A 310 10.04 11.60 5.75
N LEU A 311 10.64 12.30 4.78
CA LEU A 311 10.97 13.72 4.90
C LEU A 311 9.73 14.63 4.80
N CYS A 312 8.71 14.20 4.05
CA CYS A 312 7.49 14.98 3.83
C CYS A 312 6.44 14.83 4.95
N LEU A 313 6.32 13.65 5.56
CA LEU A 313 5.34 13.36 6.61
C LEU A 313 5.45 14.24 7.85
N PRO A 314 6.63 14.56 8.44
CA PRO A 314 6.68 15.48 9.58
C PRO A 314 6.34 16.92 9.20
N LYS A 315 6.45 17.27 7.91
CA LYS A 315 6.09 18.60 7.40
C LYS A 315 4.60 18.72 7.06
N THR A 316 3.84 17.62 7.12
CA THR A 316 2.43 17.56 6.70
C THR A 316 1.55 16.87 7.74
N ASP A 317 0.35 17.38 8.01
CA ASP A 317 -0.58 16.78 8.99
C ASP A 317 -1.36 15.58 8.40
N LEU A 318 -0.74 14.78 7.52
CA LEU A 318 -1.42 13.77 6.68
C LEU A 318 -1.32 12.33 7.20
N LYS A 319 -0.74 12.09 8.39
CA LYS A 319 -0.58 10.73 8.95
C LYS A 319 -1.88 9.94 9.03
N LEU A 320 -2.96 10.56 9.52
CA LEU A 320 -4.27 9.90 9.64
C LEU A 320 -4.89 9.57 8.28
N HIS A 321 -4.65 10.42 7.26
CA HIS A 321 -5.07 10.15 5.89
C HIS A 321 -4.30 8.96 5.32
N LEU A 322 -2.99 8.87 5.56
CA LEU A 322 -2.15 7.74 5.17
C LEU A 322 -2.70 6.43 5.74
N THR A 323 -2.96 6.36 7.05
CA THR A 323 -3.48 5.15 7.71
C THR A 323 -4.80 4.70 7.09
N LYS A 324 -5.75 5.61 6.89
CA LYS A 324 -7.07 5.25 6.32
C LYS A 324 -6.97 4.80 4.87
N THR A 325 -6.17 5.48 4.05
CA THR A 325 -6.01 5.13 2.64
C THR A 325 -5.29 3.80 2.49
N LEU A 326 -4.25 3.55 3.29
CA LEU A 326 -3.51 2.29 3.27
C LEU A 326 -4.35 1.11 3.75
N GLN A 327 -5.06 1.25 4.88
CA GLN A 327 -5.97 0.21 5.38
C GLN A 327 -7.03 -0.15 4.32
N LYS A 328 -7.64 0.86 3.69
CA LYS A 328 -8.62 0.63 2.61
C LYS A 328 -7.99 -0.05 1.39
N ALA A 329 -6.75 0.30 1.03
CA ALA A 329 -6.03 -0.35 -0.06
C ALA A 329 -5.73 -1.84 0.27
N MET A 330 -5.30 -2.12 1.49
CA MET A 330 -5.04 -3.49 1.96
C MET A 330 -6.33 -4.33 1.97
N GLU A 331 -7.43 -3.81 2.50
CA GLU A 331 -8.73 -4.50 2.52
C GLU A 331 -9.25 -4.82 1.12
N THR A 332 -9.10 -3.89 0.17
CA THR A 332 -9.66 -4.06 -1.18
C THR A 332 -8.78 -4.91 -2.10
N ARG A 333 -7.46 -4.90 -1.93
CA ARG A 333 -6.52 -5.54 -2.87
C ARG A 333 -5.80 -6.78 -2.32
N LEU A 334 -5.66 -6.91 -1.00
CA LEU A 334 -4.87 -7.99 -0.38
C LEU A 334 -5.73 -8.91 0.48
N LEU A 335 -6.65 -8.36 1.29
CA LEU A 335 -7.42 -9.11 2.29
C LEU A 335 -8.71 -9.72 1.72
N HIS A 336 -8.60 -10.41 0.58
CA HIS A 336 -9.73 -11.14 0.00
C HIS A 336 -9.40 -12.62 -0.22
N PRO A 337 -10.41 -13.53 -0.16
CA PRO A 337 -10.19 -14.97 -0.23
C PRO A 337 -9.48 -15.48 -1.50
N GLY A 338 -9.50 -14.69 -2.58
CA GLY A 338 -8.81 -15.03 -3.83
C GLY A 338 -7.29 -14.91 -3.81
N VAL A 339 -6.67 -14.32 -2.77
CA VAL A 339 -5.19 -14.24 -2.66
C VAL A 339 -4.64 -15.44 -1.88
N SER A 340 -3.54 -16.00 -2.36
CA SER A 340 -2.83 -17.07 -1.65
C SER A 340 -2.31 -16.57 -0.30
N THR A 341 -2.18 -17.44 0.70
CA THR A 341 -1.59 -17.06 2.00
C THR A 341 -0.13 -16.62 1.87
N SER A 342 0.62 -17.22 0.94
CA SER A 342 2.02 -16.89 0.68
C SER A 342 2.17 -15.44 0.22
N ASP A 343 1.37 -15.01 -0.76
CA ASP A 343 1.42 -13.63 -1.27
C ASP A 343 1.01 -12.59 -0.22
N VAL A 344 0.07 -12.94 0.67
CA VAL A 344 -0.30 -12.07 1.80
C VAL A 344 0.86 -11.91 2.77
N LEU A 345 1.61 -12.99 3.04
CA LEU A 345 2.77 -12.96 3.93
C LEU A 345 3.94 -12.19 3.31
N THR A 346 4.24 -12.36 2.03
CA THR A 346 5.30 -11.60 1.35
C THR A 346 4.98 -10.10 1.33
N ALA A 347 3.74 -9.73 0.99
CA ALA A 347 3.27 -8.34 1.05
C ALA A 347 3.31 -7.78 2.48
N TYR A 348 3.01 -8.60 3.49
CA TYR A 348 3.11 -8.20 4.90
C TYR A 348 4.55 -7.95 5.34
N VAL A 349 5.50 -8.78 4.93
CA VAL A 349 6.93 -8.58 5.21
C VAL A 349 7.45 -7.32 4.53
N ALA A 350 7.11 -7.12 3.25
CA ALA A 350 7.43 -5.91 2.52
C ALA A 350 6.79 -4.66 3.16
N ALA A 351 5.56 -4.77 3.67
CA ALA A 351 4.90 -3.70 4.41
C ALA A 351 5.61 -3.36 5.72
N ILE A 352 6.06 -4.36 6.49
CA ILE A 352 6.82 -4.13 7.72
C ILE A 352 8.12 -3.38 7.41
N ARG A 353 8.89 -3.85 6.43
CA ARG A 353 10.16 -3.21 6.04
C ARG A 353 9.95 -1.78 5.54
N SER A 354 8.94 -1.58 4.69
CA SER A 354 8.62 -0.26 4.13
C SER A 354 8.14 0.74 5.19
N LEU A 355 7.22 0.32 6.07
CA LEU A 355 6.67 1.18 7.13
C LEU A 355 7.70 1.50 8.22
N ARG A 356 8.69 0.62 8.44
CA ARG A 356 9.81 0.86 9.37
C ARG A 356 10.74 1.96 8.89
N ILE A 357 10.99 2.05 7.58
CA ILE A 357 11.78 3.15 7.00
C ILE A 357 11.05 4.47 7.22
N LEU A 358 9.73 4.47 6.99
CA LEU A 358 8.86 5.63 7.04
C LEU A 358 8.63 6.16 8.46
N ASP A 359 8.46 5.27 9.44
CA ASP A 359 8.26 5.63 10.84
C ASP A 359 9.07 4.73 11.79
N PRO A 360 10.23 5.23 12.28
CA PRO A 360 11.04 4.52 13.26
C PRO A 360 10.33 4.28 14.61
N SER A 361 9.24 4.99 14.91
CA SER A 361 8.49 4.81 16.16
C SER A 361 7.60 3.55 16.15
N GLY A 362 7.33 2.97 14.98
CA GLY A 362 6.54 1.74 14.86
C GLY A 362 5.04 1.91 15.15
N LEU A 363 4.55 3.14 15.25
CA LEU A 363 3.14 3.43 15.57
C LEU A 363 2.23 3.25 14.36
N LEU A 364 2.69 3.73 13.20
CA LEU A 364 1.99 3.51 11.94
C LEU A 364 1.94 2.02 11.57
N LEU A 365 2.97 1.26 11.94
CA LEU A 365 3.02 -0.18 11.70
C LEU A 365 1.89 -0.90 12.45
N GLU A 366 1.78 -0.70 13.76
CA GLU A 366 0.75 -1.37 14.58
C GLU A 366 -0.66 -1.06 14.07
N THR A 367 -0.94 0.22 13.78
CA THR A 367 -2.28 0.66 13.36
C THR A 367 -2.65 0.10 11.97
N ASN A 368 -1.71 0.07 11.03
CA ASN A 368 -1.97 -0.40 9.67
C ASN A 368 -1.99 -1.93 9.56
N THR A 369 -1.29 -2.64 10.44
CA THR A 369 -1.16 -4.12 10.37
C THR A 369 -2.26 -4.85 11.14
N GLN A 370 -3.00 -4.18 12.01
CA GLN A 370 -4.12 -4.77 12.76
C GLN A 370 -5.15 -5.51 11.88
N PRO A 371 -5.62 -4.97 10.73
CA PRO A 371 -6.55 -5.69 9.85
C PRO A 371 -5.92 -6.95 9.24
N ILE A 372 -4.62 -6.91 8.92
CA ILE A 372 -3.87 -8.05 8.40
C ILE A 372 -3.79 -9.15 9.46
N HIS A 373 -3.52 -8.79 10.72
CA HIS A 373 -3.47 -9.74 11.84
C HIS A 373 -4.81 -10.44 12.04
N GLN A 374 -5.92 -9.70 12.00
CA GLN A 374 -7.25 -10.28 12.11
C GLN A 374 -7.56 -11.24 10.95
N TYR A 375 -7.14 -10.89 9.74
CA TYR A 375 -7.32 -11.73 8.56
C TYR A 375 -6.46 -13.01 8.62
N LEU A 376 -5.19 -12.91 9.00
CA LEU A 376 -4.30 -14.07 9.13
C LEU A 376 -4.78 -15.04 10.21
N ARG A 377 -5.25 -14.54 11.36
CA ARG A 377 -5.86 -15.39 12.42
C ARG A 377 -7.10 -16.16 11.95
N SER A 378 -7.83 -15.64 10.96
CA SER A 378 -9.04 -16.29 10.45
C SER A 378 -8.75 -17.45 9.50
N ARG A 379 -7.53 -17.56 8.97
CA ARG A 379 -7.13 -18.61 8.02
C ARG A 379 -6.31 -19.67 8.73
N GLU A 380 -6.77 -20.92 8.69
CA GLU A 380 -6.16 -22.06 9.37
C GLU A 380 -4.78 -22.43 8.79
N ASP A 381 -4.59 -22.29 7.47
CA ASP A 381 -3.35 -22.68 6.76
C ASP A 381 -2.17 -21.70 6.94
N THR A 382 -2.37 -20.60 7.65
CA THR A 382 -1.39 -19.52 7.73
C THR A 382 -0.12 -19.93 8.46
N ILE A 383 -0.24 -20.65 9.58
CA ILE A 383 0.93 -21.09 10.37
C ILE A 383 1.76 -22.07 9.55
N ARG A 384 1.13 -23.05 8.89
CA ARG A 384 1.80 -23.99 7.99
C ARG A 384 2.55 -23.27 6.87
N CYS A 385 1.95 -22.24 6.27
CA CYS A 385 2.57 -21.44 5.22
C CYS A 385 3.73 -20.57 5.74
N VAL A 386 3.65 -20.04 6.97
CA VAL A 386 4.78 -19.32 7.58
C VAL A 386 5.95 -20.28 7.80
N VAL A 387 5.69 -21.46 8.40
CA VAL A 387 6.74 -22.44 8.69
C VAL A 387 7.34 -23.03 7.41
N SER A 388 6.54 -23.27 6.36
CA SER A 388 7.07 -23.69 5.06
C SER A 388 7.96 -22.59 4.45
N SER A 389 7.51 -21.33 4.50
CA SER A 389 8.30 -20.20 4.00
C SER A 389 9.63 -19.97 4.74
N LEU A 390 9.74 -20.39 6.02
CA LEU A 390 10.97 -20.35 6.81
C LEU A 390 11.92 -21.50 6.49
N THR A 391 11.42 -22.62 5.94
CA THR A 391 12.15 -23.89 5.75
C THR A 391 12.37 -24.27 4.28
N GLU A 392 11.78 -23.54 3.33
CA GLU A 392 11.96 -23.70 1.89
C GLU A 392 13.07 -22.77 1.34
N GLU A 393 13.90 -23.31 0.45
CA GLU A 393 14.96 -22.54 -0.24
C GLU A 393 14.35 -21.68 -1.36
N GLY A 394 14.10 -20.41 -1.06
CA GLY A 394 13.82 -19.35 -2.03
C GLY A 394 14.42 -18.02 -1.56
N PRO A 395 14.43 -16.96 -2.39
CA PRO A 395 14.74 -15.59 -1.96
C PRO A 395 13.59 -15.04 -1.09
N ASN A 396 13.26 -15.78 -0.03
CA ASN A 396 12.21 -15.42 0.90
C ASN A 396 12.84 -14.55 1.97
N ASP A 397 12.42 -13.29 1.98
CA ASP A 397 12.81 -12.25 2.93
C ASP A 397 12.80 -12.71 4.40
N LEU A 398 11.92 -13.65 4.75
CA LEU A 398 11.80 -14.24 6.09
C LEU A 398 12.99 -15.13 6.50
N ALA A 399 13.58 -15.87 5.56
CA ALA A 399 14.75 -16.69 5.83
C ALA A 399 16.00 -15.82 6.07
N GLU A 400 16.09 -14.67 5.40
CA GLU A 400 17.13 -13.68 5.72
C GLU A 400 16.94 -13.04 7.09
N GLU A 401 15.70 -12.73 7.49
CA GLU A 401 15.43 -12.22 8.85
C GLU A 401 15.78 -13.26 9.92
N LEU A 402 15.52 -14.55 9.68
CA LEU A 402 15.94 -15.64 10.57
C LEU A 402 17.44 -15.62 10.85
N VAL A 403 18.25 -15.35 9.83
CA VAL A 403 19.72 -15.27 9.93
C VAL A 403 20.19 -13.98 10.64
N ARG A 404 19.44 -12.88 10.55
CA ARG A 404 19.87 -11.55 11.01
C ARG A 404 19.57 -11.22 12.47
N GLY A 405 18.46 -11.68 13.03
CA GLY A 405 17.97 -11.11 14.30
C GLY A 405 18.32 -11.90 15.57
N GLU A 406 18.10 -11.22 16.69
CA GLU A 406 18.37 -11.66 18.07
C GLU A 406 17.22 -12.50 18.66
N ALA A 407 17.45 -13.25 19.74
CA ALA A 407 16.46 -14.18 20.30
C ALA A 407 15.07 -13.53 20.54
N VAL A 408 13.98 -14.26 20.21
CA VAL A 408 12.60 -13.76 20.36
C VAL A 408 12.27 -13.73 21.86
N GLN A 409 12.43 -12.57 22.50
CA GLN A 409 12.00 -12.38 23.89
C GLN A 409 10.47 -12.27 23.93
N VAL A 410 9.79 -13.36 24.32
CA VAL A 410 8.31 -13.41 24.52
C VAL A 410 7.97 -13.57 26.00
N ASP A 411 8.97 -13.62 26.87
CA ASP A 411 8.72 -13.77 28.30
C ASP A 411 8.31 -12.43 28.92
N GLU A 412 7.01 -12.28 29.22
CA GLU A 412 6.44 -11.16 30.00
C GLU A 412 7.03 -11.04 31.42
N ASN A 413 7.86 -12.00 31.88
CA ASN A 413 8.38 -12.05 33.25
C ASN A 413 9.89 -11.82 33.39
N THR A 414 10.64 -11.63 32.29
CA THR A 414 12.03 -11.15 32.41
C THR A 414 11.97 -9.63 32.51
N LEU A 415 12.14 -9.13 33.74
CA LEU A 415 12.41 -7.71 33.97
C LEU A 415 13.63 -7.35 33.12
N VAL A 416 13.40 -6.53 32.11
CA VAL A 416 14.40 -6.04 31.16
C VAL A 416 15.41 -5.18 31.93
N ASP A 417 16.46 -5.79 32.46
CA ASP A 417 17.64 -5.06 32.99
C ASP A 417 18.50 -4.50 31.84
N GLU A 418 18.20 -4.87 30.59
CA GLU A 418 18.84 -4.34 29.37
C GLU A 418 18.31 -2.96 28.95
N GLY A 419 17.24 -2.46 29.57
CA GLY A 419 16.72 -1.11 29.33
C GLY A 419 17.49 0.01 30.03
N MET A 420 18.52 -0.32 30.83
CA MET A 420 19.26 0.64 31.64
C MET A 420 20.42 1.33 30.91
N GLU A 421 20.76 0.94 29.68
CA GLU A 421 21.91 1.51 28.95
C GLU A 421 21.51 2.62 27.94
N ASP A 422 20.22 2.74 27.57
CA ASP A 422 19.73 3.62 26.48
C ASP A 422 18.74 4.72 26.94
N TRP A 423 18.91 5.28 28.14
CA TRP A 423 18.07 6.39 28.63
C TRP A 423 18.20 7.67 27.76
N GLU A 424 19.32 7.83 27.06
CA GLU A 424 19.59 9.00 26.22
C GLU A 424 18.82 8.98 24.89
N THR A 425 18.44 7.79 24.42
CA THR A 425 17.74 7.54 23.15
C THR A 425 16.23 7.37 23.33
N TRP A 426 15.77 7.23 24.57
CA TRP A 426 14.36 7.09 24.89
C TRP A 426 13.58 8.36 24.55
N THR A 427 12.56 8.23 23.70
CA THR A 427 11.61 9.30 23.40
C THR A 427 10.20 8.88 23.77
N PRO A 428 9.40 9.75 24.40
CA PRO A 428 8.02 9.43 24.75
C PRO A 428 7.17 9.26 23.48
N ASP A 429 6.17 8.37 23.56
CA ASP A 429 5.25 8.14 22.44
C ASP A 429 4.51 9.44 22.03
N PRO A 430 4.36 9.70 20.73
CA PRO A 430 3.62 10.86 20.24
C PRO A 430 2.12 10.75 20.60
N VAL A 431 1.48 11.91 20.76
CA VAL A 431 0.07 12.06 21.20
C VAL A 431 -0.94 11.32 20.30
N ASP A 432 -0.56 11.03 19.05
CA ASP A 432 -1.38 10.29 18.07
C ASP A 432 -1.44 8.78 18.33
N GLY A 433 -0.65 8.26 19.28
CA GLY A 433 -0.79 6.90 19.78
C GLY A 433 -2.09 6.74 20.53
N GLY A 434 -3.05 6.04 19.93
CA GLY A 434 -4.20 5.52 20.67
C GLY A 434 -3.70 4.82 21.94
N SER A 435 -4.46 4.92 23.03
CA SER A 435 -4.13 4.36 24.34
C SER A 435 -4.15 2.82 24.33
N SER A 436 -3.24 2.20 23.57
CA SER A 436 -2.97 0.77 23.57
C SER A 436 -1.95 0.51 24.69
N LYS A 437 -2.22 -0.51 25.51
CA LYS A 437 -1.61 -0.73 26.83
C LYS A 437 -0.14 -1.20 26.80
N SER A 438 0.60 -1.03 25.71
CA SER A 438 2.02 -1.38 25.62
C SER A 438 2.89 -0.13 25.88
N SER A 439 2.74 0.46 27.06
CA SER A 439 3.49 1.63 27.49
C SER A 439 4.87 1.20 28.01
N GLY A 440 5.89 1.26 27.16
CA GLY A 440 7.28 1.37 27.63
C GLY A 440 8.31 0.35 27.16
N LEU A 441 7.97 -0.63 26.31
CA LEU A 441 8.99 -1.45 25.66
C LEU A 441 9.35 -0.90 24.27
N PRO A 442 10.63 -0.92 23.85
CA PRO A 442 10.96 -0.78 22.44
C PRO A 442 10.14 -1.82 21.69
N ARG A 443 9.23 -1.34 20.83
CA ARG A 443 8.34 -2.19 20.05
C ARG A 443 9.23 -3.11 19.23
N THR A 444 9.20 -4.40 19.56
CA THR A 444 10.23 -5.36 19.14
C THR A 444 10.41 -5.35 17.63
N SER A 445 11.66 -5.17 17.21
CA SER A 445 12.08 -4.79 15.86
C SER A 445 12.09 -5.97 14.87
N ASP A 446 11.55 -7.13 15.23
CA ASP A 446 11.67 -8.32 14.41
C ASP A 446 10.34 -8.74 13.78
N ILE A 447 10.40 -9.02 12.49
CA ILE A 447 9.27 -9.52 11.69
C ILE A 447 8.76 -10.85 12.27
N ILE A 448 9.67 -11.71 12.73
CA ILE A 448 9.33 -13.01 13.32
C ILE A 448 8.62 -12.82 14.65
N SER A 449 9.13 -11.94 15.53
CA SER A 449 8.47 -11.61 16.80
C SER A 449 7.08 -11.04 16.57
N MET A 450 6.92 -10.18 15.55
CA MET A 450 5.63 -9.61 15.20
C MET A 450 4.65 -10.69 14.68
N LEU A 451 5.11 -11.64 13.87
CA LEU A 451 4.32 -12.81 13.42
C LEU A 451 3.91 -13.71 14.59
N VAL A 452 4.83 -13.96 15.54
CA VAL A 452 4.55 -14.76 16.74
C VAL A 452 3.52 -14.06 17.63
N ASN A 453 3.61 -12.73 17.78
CA ASN A 453 2.63 -11.93 18.52
C ASN A 453 1.23 -11.95 17.87
N VAL A 454 1.13 -12.17 16.54
CA VAL A 454 -0.18 -12.39 15.91
C VAL A 454 -0.86 -13.61 16.51
N TYR A 455 -0.17 -14.72 16.73
CA TYR A 455 -0.81 -15.94 17.25
C TYR A 455 -0.75 -16.04 18.78
N GLY A 456 0.10 -15.25 19.43
CA GLY A 456 0.18 -15.13 20.89
C GLY A 456 0.99 -16.23 21.58
N SER A 457 1.23 -17.36 20.93
CA SER A 457 1.98 -18.49 21.49
C SER A 457 3.03 -19.02 20.51
N LYS A 458 4.26 -19.23 21.00
CA LYS A 458 5.34 -19.91 20.27
C LYS A 458 5.03 -21.39 20.01
N GLU A 459 4.26 -22.03 20.88
CA GLU A 459 4.01 -23.47 20.85
C GLU A 459 3.26 -23.92 19.59
N LEU A 460 2.32 -23.11 19.09
CA LEU A 460 1.62 -23.40 17.83
C LEU A 460 2.59 -23.48 16.65
N PHE A 461 3.58 -22.59 16.58
CA PHE A 461 4.62 -22.64 15.54
C PHE A 461 5.50 -23.88 15.66
N VAL A 462 5.88 -24.27 16.89
CA VAL A 462 6.72 -25.45 17.12
C VAL A 462 5.95 -26.73 16.79
N ASN A 463 4.67 -26.81 17.15
CA ASN A 463 3.83 -27.97 16.84
C ASN A 463 3.63 -28.13 15.32
N GLU A 464 3.35 -27.04 14.61
CA GLU A 464 3.25 -27.06 13.14
C GLU A 464 4.60 -27.34 12.47
N TYR A 465 5.70 -26.85 13.02
CA TYR A 465 7.04 -27.22 12.55
C TYR A 465 7.31 -28.71 12.75
N ARG A 466 6.91 -29.27 13.89
CA ARG A 466 7.04 -30.71 14.17
C ARG A 466 6.22 -31.56 13.19
N THR A 467 4.99 -31.19 12.88
CA THR A 467 4.15 -31.90 11.91
C THR A 467 4.69 -31.78 10.49
N LEU A 468 5.13 -30.58 10.08
CA LEU A 468 5.73 -30.35 8.77
C LEU A 468 7.05 -31.11 8.62
N LEU A 469 7.90 -31.09 9.64
CA LEU A 469 9.14 -31.86 9.67
C LEU A 469 8.83 -33.37 9.58
N ALA A 470 7.85 -33.88 10.32
CA ALA A 470 7.42 -35.27 10.23
C ALA A 470 6.99 -35.65 8.79
N ASP A 471 6.13 -34.83 8.16
CA ASP A 471 5.66 -35.06 6.80
C ASP A 471 6.81 -35.04 5.77
N ARG A 472 7.74 -34.08 5.86
CA ARG A 472 8.91 -33.99 4.97
C ARG A 472 9.85 -35.18 5.13
N LEU A 473 10.08 -35.61 6.36
CA LEU A 473 10.98 -36.71 6.67
C LEU A 473 10.44 -38.07 6.23
N LEU A 474 9.12 -38.27 6.29
CA LEU A 474 8.47 -39.52 5.87
C LEU A 474 8.27 -39.60 4.35
N SER A 475 7.96 -38.47 3.71
CA SER A 475 7.80 -38.41 2.24
C SER A 475 9.14 -38.55 1.50
N GLN A 476 10.21 -37.93 2.00
CA GLN A 476 11.53 -37.99 1.38
C GLN A 476 12.39 -39.07 2.03
N TYR A 477 12.30 -40.32 1.54
CA TYR A 477 13.11 -41.45 2.03
C TYR A 477 14.65 -41.19 1.92
N SER A 478 15.05 -40.28 1.03
CA SER A 478 16.42 -39.77 0.86
C SER A 478 16.61 -38.35 1.43
N CYS A 479 16.04 -38.06 2.61
CA CYS A 479 16.18 -36.74 3.23
C CYS A 479 17.66 -36.36 3.46
N ASP A 480 18.02 -35.16 2.99
CA ASP A 480 19.25 -34.45 3.33
C ASP A 480 19.11 -33.87 4.75
N THR A 481 19.57 -34.64 5.73
CA THR A 481 19.50 -34.28 7.15
C THR A 481 20.29 -33.01 7.46
N GLU A 482 21.28 -32.64 6.66
CA GLU A 482 22.15 -31.48 6.95
C GLU A 482 21.38 -30.16 6.81
N LYS A 483 20.50 -30.06 5.81
CA LYS A 483 19.66 -28.87 5.59
C LYS A 483 18.68 -28.64 6.74
N GLU A 484 17.99 -29.69 7.16
CA GLU A 484 17.03 -29.62 8.27
C GLU A 484 17.71 -29.28 9.59
N ILE A 485 18.93 -29.79 9.83
CA ILE A 485 19.74 -29.43 11.01
C ILE A 485 20.07 -27.93 11.00
N ARG A 486 20.47 -27.36 9.85
CA ARG A 486 20.76 -25.92 9.74
C ARG A 486 19.54 -25.06 10.09
N TYR A 487 18.36 -25.40 9.58
CA TYR A 487 17.13 -24.67 9.90
C TYR A 487 16.74 -24.79 11.37
N LEU A 488 16.93 -25.98 11.96
CA LEU A 488 16.67 -26.22 13.36
C LEU A 488 17.61 -25.40 14.26
N GLU A 489 18.90 -25.26 13.90
CA GLU A 489 19.86 -24.41 14.61
C GLU A 489 19.45 -22.92 14.55
N LEU A 490 19.01 -22.43 13.39
CA LEU A 490 18.49 -21.05 13.26
C LEU A 490 17.25 -20.82 14.11
N LEU A 491 16.32 -21.80 14.15
CA LEU A 491 15.13 -21.72 14.98
C LEU A 491 15.48 -21.79 16.48
N LYS A 492 16.50 -22.57 16.88
CA LYS A 492 16.99 -22.63 18.27
C LYS A 492 17.50 -21.27 18.75
N LEU A 493 18.23 -20.54 17.91
CA LEU A 493 18.69 -19.18 18.24
C LEU A 493 17.52 -18.23 18.53
N ARG A 494 16.35 -18.44 17.92
CA ARG A 494 15.19 -17.55 18.04
C ARG A 494 14.19 -17.97 19.11
N PHE A 495 13.80 -19.24 19.14
CA PHE A 495 12.74 -19.76 20.01
C PHE A 495 13.27 -20.40 21.30
N GLY A 496 14.56 -20.72 21.35
CA GLY A 496 15.21 -21.42 22.46
C GLY A 496 15.17 -22.95 22.33
N ASP A 497 16.03 -23.62 23.10
CA ASP A 497 16.27 -25.06 22.94
C ASP A 497 15.16 -25.97 23.48
N SER A 498 14.42 -25.55 24.52
CA SER A 498 13.53 -26.45 25.27
C SER A 498 12.35 -26.97 24.45
N GLN A 499 11.77 -26.15 23.57
CA GLN A 499 10.60 -26.54 22.76
C GLN A 499 11.00 -27.30 21.50
N LEU A 500 12.18 -27.02 20.95
CA LEU A 500 12.69 -27.63 19.70
C LEU A 500 13.42 -28.97 19.93
N HIS A 501 13.56 -29.40 21.18
CA HIS A 501 14.16 -30.69 21.51
C HIS A 501 13.46 -31.87 20.81
N TYR A 502 12.13 -31.82 20.64
CA TYR A 502 11.37 -32.86 19.94
C TYR A 502 11.84 -33.02 18.49
N CYS A 503 11.98 -31.93 17.74
CA CYS A 503 12.43 -31.94 16.35
C CYS A 503 13.88 -32.42 16.22
N GLU A 504 14.74 -32.10 17.20
CA GLU A 504 16.12 -32.57 17.23
C GLU A 504 16.20 -34.10 17.39
N VAL A 505 15.38 -34.66 18.28
CA VAL A 505 15.30 -36.11 18.46
C VAL A 505 14.77 -36.79 17.19
N MET A 506 13.79 -36.20 16.49
CA MET A 506 13.29 -36.74 15.22
C MET A 506 14.38 -36.84 14.14
N LEU A 507 15.22 -35.81 13.99
CA LEU A 507 16.35 -35.85 13.04
C LEU A 507 17.40 -36.90 13.44
N LYS A 508 17.66 -37.04 14.74
CA LYS A 508 18.57 -38.07 15.25
C LYS A 508 18.03 -39.48 15.00
N ASP A 509 16.73 -39.70 15.18
CA ASP A 509 16.08 -40.98 14.92
C ASP A 509 16.30 -41.45 13.48
N ILE A 510 16.25 -40.54 12.50
CA ILE A 510 16.49 -40.87 11.09
C ILE A 510 17.95 -41.23 10.83
N ALA A 511 18.88 -40.47 11.40
CA ALA A 511 20.30 -40.79 11.30
C ALA A 511 20.61 -42.16 11.90
N ASP A 512 20.02 -42.48 13.06
CA ASP A 512 20.16 -43.77 13.71
C ASP A 512 19.43 -44.88 12.96
N SER A 513 18.28 -44.61 12.36
CA SER A 513 17.56 -45.56 11.48
C SER A 513 18.37 -45.93 10.24
N LYS A 514 19.02 -44.96 9.58
CA LYS A 514 19.92 -45.22 8.43
C LYS A 514 21.07 -46.15 8.84
N ARG A 515 21.67 -45.94 10.02
CA ARG A 515 22.75 -46.81 10.56
C ARG A 515 22.26 -48.22 10.87
N ILE A 516 21.09 -48.35 11.52
CA ILE A 516 20.51 -49.64 11.87
C ILE A 516 20.14 -50.43 10.60
N ASN A 517 19.52 -49.77 9.62
CA ASN A 517 19.20 -50.39 8.34
C ASN A 517 20.45 -50.91 7.61
N GLN A 518 21.56 -50.16 7.63
CA GLN A 518 22.82 -50.62 7.03
C GLN A 518 23.36 -51.87 7.72
N HIS A 519 23.28 -51.94 9.05
CA HIS A 519 23.71 -53.11 9.82
C HIS A 519 22.85 -54.33 9.52
N ILE A 520 21.52 -54.18 9.54
CA ILE A 520 20.58 -55.27 9.28
C ILE A 520 20.72 -55.79 7.84
N LYS A 521 20.93 -54.89 6.86
CA LYS A 521 21.21 -55.28 5.46
C LYS A 521 22.53 -56.04 5.31
N GLN A 522 23.53 -55.81 6.16
CA GLN A 522 24.80 -56.55 6.14
C GLN A 522 24.68 -57.94 6.78
N GLU A 523 23.79 -58.12 7.76
CA GLU A 523 23.58 -59.40 8.44
C GLU A 523 22.61 -60.33 7.72
N LEU A 524 21.66 -59.78 6.96
CA LEU A 524 20.73 -60.54 6.14
C LEU A 524 21.42 -60.98 4.85
N ASN A 525 21.88 -62.24 4.80
CA ASN A 525 22.21 -62.90 3.53
C ASN A 525 20.91 -63.11 2.75
N HIS A 526 20.62 -62.22 1.79
CA HIS A 526 19.41 -62.31 0.97
C HIS A 526 19.35 -63.64 0.22
N SER A 527 18.24 -64.38 0.37
CA SER A 527 17.87 -65.42 -0.59
C SER A 527 17.33 -64.73 -1.85
N GLU A 528 17.49 -65.31 -3.05
CA GLU A 528 17.01 -64.70 -4.31
C GLU A 528 15.47 -64.44 -4.33
N ASP A 529 14.71 -65.11 -3.45
CA ASP A 529 13.25 -64.95 -3.29
C ASP A 529 12.83 -63.90 -2.24
N ASP A 530 13.77 -63.25 -1.54
CA ASP A 530 13.45 -62.32 -0.45
C ASP A 530 13.27 -60.88 -0.96
N ILE A 531 12.13 -60.27 -0.62
CA ILE A 531 11.84 -58.86 -0.93
C ILE A 531 12.81 -57.97 -0.14
N PRO A 532 13.62 -57.11 -0.80
CA PRO A 532 14.55 -56.24 -0.10
C PRO A 532 13.79 -55.24 0.78
N MET A 533 13.91 -55.38 2.09
CA MET A 533 13.19 -54.55 3.06
C MET A 533 14.09 -53.46 3.65
N SER A 534 13.57 -52.24 3.74
CA SER A 534 14.21 -51.13 4.46
C SER A 534 13.15 -50.45 5.32
N ALA A 535 13.39 -50.32 6.63
CA ALA A 535 12.40 -49.77 7.55
C ALA A 535 12.87 -48.46 8.17
N MET A 536 12.04 -47.42 8.15
CA MET A 536 12.31 -46.21 8.92
C MET A 536 11.90 -46.42 10.39
N ILE A 537 12.87 -46.35 11.30
CA ILE A 537 12.67 -46.61 12.73
C ILE A 537 12.61 -45.27 13.46
N VAL A 538 11.47 -44.97 14.07
CA VAL A 538 11.17 -43.68 14.71
C VAL A 538 10.71 -43.86 16.15
N SER A 539 10.94 -42.86 17.00
CA SER A 539 10.48 -42.88 18.39
C SER A 539 9.02 -42.39 18.52
N ALA A 540 8.14 -43.20 19.11
CA ALA A 540 6.72 -42.88 19.20
C ALA A 540 6.39 -41.65 20.08
N GLN A 541 7.26 -41.30 21.05
CA GLN A 541 6.99 -40.24 22.02
C GLN A 541 7.33 -38.84 21.50
N PHE A 542 8.28 -38.73 20.57
CA PHE A 542 8.79 -37.43 20.09
C PHE A 542 8.17 -37.00 18.76
N TRP A 543 7.63 -37.97 18.01
CA TRP A 543 6.89 -37.71 16.77
C TRP A 543 5.44 -37.34 17.07
N PRO A 544 4.78 -36.54 16.20
CA PRO A 544 3.35 -36.34 16.29
C PRO A 544 2.60 -37.68 16.14
N PRO A 545 1.37 -37.79 16.68
CA PRO A 545 0.60 -39.01 16.58
C PRO A 545 0.28 -39.32 15.11
N PHE A 546 0.67 -40.53 14.70
CA PHE A 546 0.34 -41.08 13.39
C PHE A 546 -1.14 -41.50 13.36
N LYS A 547 -1.77 -41.41 12.18
CA LYS A 547 -3.11 -42.00 11.99
C LYS A 547 -3.05 -43.51 12.24
N ASP A 548 -4.10 -44.08 12.83
CA ASP A 548 -4.19 -45.52 13.06
C ASP A 548 -5.17 -46.16 12.08
N GLU A 549 -4.64 -46.68 10.98
CA GLU A 549 -5.39 -47.52 10.05
C GLU A 549 -5.07 -49.00 10.26
N LYS A 550 -6.11 -49.79 10.48
CA LYS A 550 -6.00 -51.25 10.54
C LYS A 550 -5.91 -51.79 9.11
N LEU A 551 -4.71 -52.21 8.74
CA LEU A 551 -4.41 -52.81 7.45
C LEU A 551 -3.74 -54.17 7.67
N GLU A 552 -4.39 -55.24 7.22
CA GLU A 552 -3.74 -56.54 7.10
C GLU A 552 -3.00 -56.64 5.77
N LEU A 553 -1.69 -56.80 5.84
CA LEU A 553 -0.81 -56.94 4.68
C LEU A 553 -0.79 -58.38 4.17
N HIS A 554 -0.39 -58.55 2.92
CA HIS A 554 -0.22 -59.86 2.32
C HIS A 554 0.81 -60.73 3.07
N ARG A 555 0.58 -62.04 3.16
CA ARG A 555 1.37 -62.99 3.97
C ARG A 555 2.88 -62.96 3.68
N LYS A 556 3.27 -62.75 2.42
CA LYS A 556 4.68 -62.64 2.00
C LYS A 556 5.37 -61.44 2.68
N LEU A 557 4.70 -60.29 2.74
CA LEU A 557 5.24 -59.08 3.40
C LEU A 557 5.34 -59.29 4.91
N VAL A 558 4.31 -59.85 5.53
CA VAL A 558 4.30 -60.13 6.99
C VAL A 558 5.48 -61.02 7.39
N LYS A 559 5.79 -62.06 6.62
CA LYS A 559 6.95 -62.93 6.90
C LYS A 559 8.28 -62.15 6.85
N GLN A 560 8.44 -61.25 5.89
CA GLN A 560 9.66 -60.42 5.81
C GLN A 560 9.73 -59.40 6.94
N MET A 561 8.59 -58.84 7.36
CA MET A 561 8.50 -57.95 8.53
C MET A 561 8.88 -58.69 9.83
N GLU A 562 8.45 -59.94 9.99
CA GLU A 562 8.84 -60.79 11.13
C GLU A 562 10.34 -61.08 11.13
N ASN A 563 10.91 -61.43 9.96
CA ASN A 563 12.36 -61.62 9.81
C ASN A 563 13.13 -60.35 10.21
N TYR A 564 12.72 -59.19 9.70
CA TYR A 564 13.32 -57.90 10.05
C TYR A 564 13.17 -57.61 11.55
N THR A 565 12.01 -57.89 12.14
CA THR A 565 11.77 -57.71 13.58
C THR A 565 12.69 -58.59 14.41
N SER A 566 12.90 -59.85 14.02
CA SER A 566 13.83 -60.75 14.72
C SER A 566 15.28 -60.27 14.64
N ALA A 567 15.72 -59.77 13.49
CA ALA A 567 17.06 -59.19 13.32
C ALA A 567 17.23 -57.90 14.15
N PHE A 568 16.18 -57.09 14.24
CA PHE A 568 16.18 -55.91 15.09
C PHE A 568 16.23 -56.27 16.59
N GLU A 569 15.50 -57.27 17.04
CA GLU A 569 15.53 -57.77 18.42
C GLU A 569 16.91 -58.32 18.79
N THR A 570 17.61 -58.99 17.86
CA THR A 570 18.99 -59.43 18.12
C THR A 570 19.96 -58.25 18.29
N LEU A 571 19.75 -57.16 17.54
CA LEU A 571 20.57 -55.96 17.63
C LEU A 571 20.25 -55.09 18.86
N LYS A 572 18.97 -55.02 19.23
CA LYS A 572 18.42 -54.19 20.32
C LYS A 572 17.50 -55.04 21.22
N GLY A 573 18.09 -55.96 22.00
CA GLY A 573 17.39 -56.98 22.80
C GLY A 573 16.42 -56.53 23.90
N SER A 574 16.13 -55.24 24.05
CA SER A 574 15.10 -54.72 24.97
C SER A 574 13.97 -53.95 24.28
N ARG A 575 13.90 -53.99 22.93
CA ARG A 575 12.92 -53.22 22.14
C ARG A 575 12.32 -54.10 21.05
N THR A 576 11.03 -53.96 20.84
CA THR A 576 10.28 -54.58 19.75
C THR A 576 9.74 -53.50 18.80
N LEU A 577 9.46 -53.87 17.55
CA LEU A 577 8.95 -52.94 16.54
C LEU A 577 7.42 -52.97 16.48
N CYS A 578 6.81 -51.79 16.41
CA CYS A 578 5.40 -51.62 16.09
C CYS A 578 5.30 -51.04 14.69
N TRP A 579 4.72 -51.80 13.75
CA TRP A 579 4.65 -51.41 12.35
C TRP A 579 3.45 -50.51 12.05
N LYS A 580 3.68 -49.42 11.31
CA LYS A 580 2.63 -48.55 10.76
C LYS A 580 2.49 -48.84 9.27
N ASN A 581 1.67 -49.82 8.94
CA ASN A 581 1.62 -50.43 7.61
C ASN A 581 1.13 -49.49 6.49
N HIS A 582 0.36 -48.45 6.81
CA HIS A 582 -0.21 -47.53 5.82
C HIS A 582 0.76 -46.43 5.36
N LEU A 583 1.83 -46.15 6.13
CA LEU A 583 2.80 -45.06 5.86
C LEU A 583 4.06 -45.52 5.10
N GLY A 584 4.04 -46.71 4.50
CA GLY A 584 5.15 -47.21 3.71
C GLY A 584 5.13 -46.72 2.26
N ILE A 585 6.22 -46.99 1.55
CA ILE A 585 6.31 -46.89 0.09
C ILE A 585 6.85 -48.24 -0.39
N VAL A 586 6.25 -48.78 -1.44
CA VAL A 586 6.63 -50.06 -2.04
C VAL A 586 6.88 -49.84 -3.52
N ASP A 587 8.10 -50.12 -3.95
CA ASP A 587 8.45 -50.17 -5.37
C ASP A 587 8.02 -51.53 -5.93
N LEU A 588 7.14 -51.51 -6.92
CA LEU A 588 6.60 -52.68 -7.59
C LEU A 588 7.09 -52.74 -9.03
N GLU A 589 7.65 -53.87 -9.40
CA GLU A 589 7.84 -54.27 -10.79
C GLU A 589 6.70 -55.24 -11.15
N ILE A 590 5.78 -54.78 -11.99
CA ILE A 590 4.60 -55.53 -12.41
C ILE A 590 4.85 -56.07 -13.81
N GLU A 591 5.04 -57.37 -13.91
CA GLU A 591 5.14 -58.08 -15.19
C GLU A 591 3.74 -58.55 -15.64
N LEU A 592 3.19 -57.87 -16.66
CA LEU A 592 1.98 -58.28 -17.37
C LEU A 592 2.36 -58.99 -18.67
N ALA A 593 1.39 -59.66 -19.32
CA ALA A 593 1.64 -60.39 -20.57
C ALA A 593 2.22 -59.51 -21.69
N ASP A 594 1.82 -58.23 -21.73
CA ASP A 594 2.18 -57.30 -22.80
C ASP A 594 3.28 -56.29 -22.41
N ARG A 595 3.50 -56.03 -21.10
CA ARG A 595 4.40 -54.97 -20.62
C ARG A 595 4.91 -55.19 -19.19
N THR A 596 6.06 -54.59 -18.88
CA THR A 596 6.54 -54.41 -17.51
C THR A 596 6.29 -52.96 -17.06
N LEU A 597 5.81 -52.78 -15.83
CA LEU A 597 5.56 -51.46 -15.24
C LEU A 597 6.30 -51.34 -13.90
N ASN A 598 7.07 -50.28 -13.73
CA ASN A 598 7.71 -49.94 -12.46
C ASN A 598 6.92 -48.82 -11.80
N LEU A 599 6.30 -49.09 -10.65
CA LEU A 599 5.47 -48.12 -9.93
C LEU A 599 5.84 -48.11 -8.45
N SER A 600 6.03 -46.92 -7.89
CA SER A 600 6.18 -46.71 -6.45
C SER A 600 4.81 -46.39 -5.86
N VAL A 601 4.26 -47.29 -5.04
CA VAL A 601 2.90 -47.15 -4.51
C VAL A 601 2.82 -47.36 -3.00
N SER A 602 1.73 -46.91 -2.39
CA SER A 602 1.42 -47.23 -0.98
C SER A 602 1.29 -48.74 -0.75
N PRO A 603 1.67 -49.27 0.43
CA PRO A 603 1.49 -50.67 0.82
C PRO A 603 0.06 -51.18 0.67
N VAL A 604 -0.95 -50.32 0.80
CA VAL A 604 -2.36 -50.67 0.54
C VAL A 604 -2.54 -51.05 -0.93
N HIS A 605 -2.06 -50.22 -1.84
CA HIS A 605 -2.12 -50.45 -3.29
C HIS A 605 -1.32 -51.70 -3.69
N ALA A 606 -0.15 -51.91 -3.10
CA ALA A 606 0.65 -53.12 -3.31
C ALA A 606 -0.07 -54.39 -2.82
N THR A 607 -0.64 -54.35 -1.61
CA THR A 607 -1.35 -55.50 -1.02
C THR A 607 -2.56 -55.91 -1.85
N ILE A 608 -3.30 -54.92 -2.41
CA ILE A 608 -4.40 -55.19 -3.35
C ILE A 608 -3.88 -56.03 -4.53
N LEU A 609 -2.83 -55.57 -5.22
CA LEU A 609 -2.28 -56.31 -6.36
C LEU A 609 -1.77 -57.71 -5.99
N MET A 610 -1.10 -57.85 -4.84
CA MET A 610 -0.66 -59.17 -4.37
C MET A 610 -1.82 -60.13 -4.14
N HIS A 611 -2.97 -59.66 -3.64
CA HIS A 611 -4.17 -60.49 -3.52
C HIS A 611 -4.79 -60.83 -4.89
N PHE A 612 -4.72 -59.92 -5.87
CA PHE A 612 -5.13 -60.20 -7.24
C PHE A 612 -4.19 -61.19 -7.95
N GLN A 613 -2.93 -61.29 -7.53
CA GLN A 613 -2.00 -62.32 -8.00
C GLN A 613 -2.41 -63.73 -7.52
N ASP A 614 -2.90 -63.86 -6.28
CA ASP A 614 -3.38 -65.14 -5.74
C ASP A 614 -4.72 -65.56 -6.37
N HIS A 615 -5.64 -64.60 -6.55
CA HIS A 615 -6.96 -64.82 -7.13
C HIS A 615 -7.31 -63.74 -8.16
N LYS A 616 -7.55 -64.14 -9.41
CA LYS A 616 -7.80 -63.20 -10.52
C LYS A 616 -9.09 -62.38 -10.41
N THR A 617 -10.05 -62.80 -9.57
CA THR A 617 -11.36 -62.16 -9.42
C THR A 617 -11.70 -61.98 -7.94
N TRP A 618 -12.04 -60.76 -7.53
CA TRP A 618 -12.43 -60.42 -6.16
C TRP A 618 -13.71 -59.60 -6.12
N SER A 619 -14.57 -59.87 -5.13
CA SER A 619 -15.66 -58.95 -4.78
C SER A 619 -15.20 -57.91 -3.75
N LEU A 620 -15.78 -56.72 -3.78
CA LEU A 620 -15.44 -55.62 -2.88
C LEU A 620 -15.59 -56.02 -1.40
N GLU A 621 -16.66 -56.74 -1.06
CA GLU A 621 -16.91 -57.21 0.30
C GLU A 621 -15.92 -58.28 0.76
N ALA A 622 -15.49 -59.16 -0.14
CA ALA A 622 -14.49 -60.19 0.19
C ALA A 622 -13.12 -59.55 0.42
N LEU A 623 -12.71 -58.63 -0.46
CA LEU A 623 -11.45 -57.91 -0.33
C LEU A 623 -11.43 -56.99 0.90
N SER A 624 -12.55 -56.33 1.21
CA SER A 624 -12.72 -55.53 2.43
C SER A 624 -12.58 -56.36 3.70
N LYS A 625 -13.13 -57.58 3.73
CA LYS A 625 -12.96 -58.51 4.87
C LYS A 625 -11.53 -59.01 5.01
N VAL A 626 -10.85 -59.29 3.90
CA VAL A 626 -9.46 -59.79 3.92
C VAL A 626 -8.48 -58.71 4.36
N MET A 627 -8.62 -57.48 3.86
CA MET A 627 -7.70 -56.39 4.20
C MET A 627 -8.08 -55.62 5.47
N HIS A 628 -9.28 -55.87 6.03
CA HIS A 628 -9.89 -55.11 7.13
C HIS A 628 -10.07 -53.60 6.85
N VAL A 629 -10.15 -53.21 5.57
CA VAL A 629 -10.34 -51.83 5.12
C VAL A 629 -11.82 -51.57 4.77
N PRO A 630 -12.42 -50.43 5.15
CA PRO A 630 -13.79 -50.08 4.77
C PRO A 630 -13.99 -50.08 3.24
N SER A 631 -15.14 -50.61 2.79
CA SER A 631 -15.47 -50.73 1.36
C SER A 631 -15.45 -49.39 0.60
N THR A 632 -15.73 -48.27 1.28
CA THR A 632 -15.69 -46.92 0.70
C THR A 632 -14.28 -46.46 0.36
N VAL A 633 -13.31 -46.69 1.27
CA VAL A 633 -11.90 -46.37 1.07
C VAL A 633 -11.30 -47.31 0.02
N LEU A 634 -11.59 -48.60 0.12
CA LEU A 634 -11.13 -49.60 -0.82
C LEU A 634 -11.60 -49.32 -2.24
N ARG A 635 -12.84 -48.84 -2.44
CA ARG A 635 -13.33 -48.44 -3.77
C ARG A 635 -12.52 -47.29 -4.37
N ARG A 636 -12.16 -46.27 -3.58
CA ARG A 636 -11.31 -45.17 -4.04
C ARG A 636 -9.91 -45.66 -4.42
N LYS A 637 -9.32 -46.52 -3.59
CA LYS A 637 -7.99 -47.12 -3.84
C LYS A 637 -8.01 -48.08 -5.06
N LEU A 638 -9.13 -48.73 -5.35
CA LEU A 638 -9.32 -49.51 -6.57
C LEU A 638 -9.51 -48.62 -7.81
N SER A 639 -10.12 -47.43 -7.68
CA SER A 639 -10.21 -46.46 -8.80
C SER A 639 -8.84 -46.06 -9.35
N PHE A 640 -7.80 -46.04 -8.50
CA PHE A 640 -6.42 -45.83 -8.95
C PHE A 640 -5.98 -46.94 -9.90
N TRP A 641 -6.17 -48.21 -9.56
CA TRP A 641 -5.79 -49.31 -10.46
C TRP A 641 -6.69 -49.43 -11.70
N GLN A 642 -7.93 -48.96 -11.61
CA GLN A 642 -8.84 -48.85 -12.75
C GLN A 642 -8.36 -47.79 -13.76
N SER A 643 -7.89 -46.63 -13.30
CA SER A 643 -7.38 -45.58 -14.20
C SER A 643 -6.12 -46.04 -14.95
N HIS A 644 -5.33 -46.94 -14.37
CA HIS A 644 -4.16 -47.56 -14.99
C HIS A 644 -4.50 -48.76 -15.90
N GLY A 645 -5.77 -49.20 -15.92
CA GLY A 645 -6.25 -50.29 -16.75
C GLY A 645 -5.77 -51.68 -16.33
N ILE A 646 -5.35 -51.85 -15.06
CA ILE A 646 -4.90 -53.15 -14.53
C ILE A 646 -6.09 -53.94 -13.96
N ILE A 647 -7.07 -53.24 -13.38
CA ILE A 647 -8.27 -53.83 -12.78
C ILE A 647 -9.51 -53.26 -13.47
N ILE A 648 -10.44 -54.12 -13.91
CA ILE A 648 -11.73 -53.71 -14.49
C ILE A 648 -12.90 -54.24 -13.64
N GLU A 649 -13.98 -53.45 -13.57
CA GLU A 649 -15.26 -53.83 -12.98
C GLU A 649 -16.12 -54.54 -14.05
N SER A 650 -16.32 -55.86 -13.91
CA SER A 650 -17.20 -56.65 -14.81
C SER A 650 -18.68 -56.51 -14.42
N GLU A 651 -18.95 -56.67 -13.12
CA GLU A 651 -20.27 -56.55 -12.48
C GLU A 651 -20.13 -55.53 -11.33
N PRO A 652 -21.23 -54.87 -10.88
CA PRO A 652 -21.14 -53.97 -9.74
C PRO A 652 -20.50 -54.68 -8.54
N ASP A 653 -19.42 -54.09 -8.02
CA ASP A 653 -18.64 -54.58 -6.89
C ASP A 653 -17.83 -55.88 -7.13
N VAL A 654 -17.65 -56.31 -8.39
CA VAL A 654 -16.78 -57.43 -8.77
C VAL A 654 -15.69 -56.98 -9.73
N PHE A 655 -14.45 -57.13 -9.28
CA PHE A 655 -13.24 -56.69 -9.97
C PHE A 655 -12.44 -57.89 -10.48
N TYR A 656 -11.92 -57.78 -11.70
CA TYR A 656 -11.03 -58.78 -12.29
C TYR A 656 -9.73 -58.14 -12.78
N LEU A 657 -8.64 -58.92 -12.69
CA LEU A 657 -7.34 -58.56 -13.22
C LEU A 657 -7.34 -58.75 -14.74
N GLN A 658 -6.98 -57.70 -15.50
CA GLN A 658 -6.81 -57.77 -16.95
C GLN A 658 -5.32 -57.82 -17.30
N GLU A 659 -4.90 -58.89 -17.99
CA GLU A 659 -3.50 -59.12 -18.36
C GLU A 659 -3.12 -58.49 -19.72
N GLU A 660 -4.08 -58.32 -20.63
CA GLU A 660 -3.90 -57.76 -21.99
C GLU A 660 -4.70 -56.47 -22.16
N GLN A 661 -4.10 -55.37 -22.61
CA GLN A 661 -4.84 -54.15 -22.96
C GLN A 661 -5.45 -54.30 -24.37
N GLU A 662 -6.77 -54.10 -24.52
CA GLU A 662 -7.34 -53.89 -25.86
C GLU A 662 -6.74 -52.61 -26.44
N SER A 663 -6.05 -52.76 -27.57
CA SER A 663 -5.25 -51.72 -28.22
C SER A 663 -6.01 -50.41 -28.39
N ASN A 664 -5.66 -49.40 -27.60
CA ASN A 664 -5.81 -48.00 -27.99
C ASN A 664 -4.41 -47.41 -28.14
N GLU A 665 -4.02 -47.19 -29.40
CA GLU A 665 -2.81 -46.46 -29.76
C GLU A 665 -2.81 -45.08 -29.08
N ASN A 666 -1.63 -44.73 -28.56
CA ASN A 666 -1.24 -43.48 -27.88
C ASN A 666 -1.36 -43.50 -26.36
N ASN A 667 -0.35 -44.08 -25.69
CA ASN A 667 0.50 -43.24 -24.85
C ASN A 667 1.92 -43.81 -24.77
N LEU A 668 2.86 -42.88 -24.93
CA LEU A 668 4.30 -43.00 -24.96
C LEU A 668 4.87 -43.91 -23.86
N GLN A 669 5.95 -44.61 -24.20
CA GLN A 669 6.99 -44.98 -23.24
C GLN A 669 7.43 -43.70 -22.53
N ASP A 670 6.94 -43.50 -21.32
CA ASP A 670 7.60 -42.72 -20.30
C ASP A 670 7.68 -43.63 -19.08
N ASP A 671 8.85 -43.66 -18.42
CA ASP A 671 8.96 -44.06 -17.02
C ASP A 671 8.08 -43.08 -16.21
N VAL A 672 6.77 -43.32 -16.18
CA VAL A 672 5.86 -42.53 -15.37
C VAL A 672 6.03 -43.00 -13.92
N ILE A 673 6.94 -42.34 -13.21
CA ILE A 673 6.94 -42.33 -11.75
C ILE A 673 5.65 -41.61 -11.34
N VAL A 674 4.56 -42.38 -11.21
CA VAL A 674 3.29 -41.87 -10.68
C VAL A 674 3.42 -41.86 -9.16
N GLU A 675 3.70 -40.70 -8.58
CA GLU A 675 3.50 -40.48 -7.15
C GLU A 675 1.99 -40.47 -6.87
N ASP A 676 1.57 -41.22 -5.86
CA ASP A 676 0.20 -41.26 -5.37
C ASP A 676 -0.19 -39.85 -4.88
N TYR A 677 -0.97 -39.11 -5.69
CA TYR A 677 -1.38 -37.72 -5.41
C TYR A 677 -2.28 -37.57 -4.17
N GLU A 678 -2.68 -38.66 -3.52
CA GLU A 678 -3.29 -38.61 -2.20
C GLU A 678 -2.22 -38.47 -1.11
N SER A 679 -1.53 -37.32 -1.10
CA SER A 679 -0.80 -36.84 0.08
C SER A 679 -1.78 -36.42 1.17
N GLU A 680 -2.59 -37.35 1.66
CA GLU A 680 -3.10 -37.19 3.02
C GLU A 680 -1.90 -37.17 3.96
N SER A 681 -1.78 -36.12 4.78
CA SER A 681 -0.72 -36.03 5.79
C SER A 681 -0.70 -37.33 6.62
N ALA A 682 0.51 -37.84 6.84
CA ALA A 682 0.76 -39.05 7.62
C ALA A 682 0.39 -38.86 9.10
N MET A 683 0.29 -37.60 9.54
CA MET A 683 -0.05 -37.20 10.88
C MET A 683 -1.57 -37.13 11.08
N ALA A 684 -2.03 -37.41 12.30
CA ALA A 684 -3.40 -37.07 12.68
C ALA A 684 -3.64 -35.56 12.55
N SER A 685 -4.84 -35.14 12.14
CA SER A 685 -5.17 -33.72 12.01
C SER A 685 -4.96 -32.99 13.35
N ALA A 686 -4.52 -31.73 13.33
CA ALA A 686 -4.43 -30.91 14.53
C ALA A 686 -5.77 -30.84 15.28
N GLN A 687 -6.89 -30.96 14.56
CA GLN A 687 -8.24 -31.05 15.13
C GLN A 687 -8.48 -32.38 15.86
N ASP A 688 -8.01 -33.50 15.31
CA ASP A 688 -8.14 -34.83 15.93
C ASP A 688 -7.24 -34.93 17.17
N GLN A 689 -6.01 -34.41 17.09
CA GLN A 689 -5.09 -34.31 18.23
C GLN A 689 -5.70 -33.48 19.36
N ARG A 690 -6.24 -32.30 19.02
CA ARG A 690 -6.91 -31.43 19.98
C ARG A 690 -8.16 -32.08 20.56
N GLU A 691 -8.91 -32.86 19.78
CA GLU A 691 -10.06 -33.60 20.28
C GLU A 691 -9.66 -34.70 21.26
N GLU A 692 -8.60 -35.47 20.97
CA GLU A 692 -8.05 -36.46 21.90
C GLU A 692 -7.58 -35.79 23.20
N GLU A 693 -6.87 -34.67 23.12
CA GLU A 693 -6.44 -33.87 24.27
C GLU A 693 -7.65 -33.38 25.09
N LEU A 694 -8.66 -32.82 24.44
CA LEU A 694 -9.89 -32.38 25.08
C LEU A 694 -10.67 -33.54 25.73
N GLN A 695 -10.59 -34.76 25.16
CA GLN A 695 -11.16 -35.96 25.76
C GLN A 695 -10.38 -36.42 27.00
N THR A 696 -9.05 -36.27 27.02
CA THR A 696 -8.29 -36.47 28.27
C THR A 696 -8.73 -35.48 29.34
N PHE A 697 -8.90 -34.19 29.02
CA PHE A 697 -9.45 -33.22 29.98
C PHE A 697 -10.85 -33.58 30.44
N TRP A 698 -11.70 -34.09 29.55
CA TRP A 698 -13.03 -34.54 29.93
C TRP A 698 -12.97 -35.64 31.01
N SER A 699 -12.02 -36.58 30.92
CA SER A 699 -11.83 -37.59 31.97
C SER A 699 -11.45 -36.97 33.33
N TYR A 700 -10.57 -35.95 33.33
CA TYR A 700 -10.21 -35.21 34.54
C TYR A 700 -11.38 -34.38 35.08
N ILE A 701 -12.11 -33.67 34.21
CA ILE A 701 -13.28 -32.86 34.56
C ILE A 701 -14.38 -33.75 35.14
N LEU A 702 -14.65 -34.90 34.53
CA LEU A 702 -15.62 -35.88 35.03
C LEU A 702 -15.19 -36.40 36.41
N GLY A 703 -13.90 -36.71 36.60
CA GLY A 703 -13.36 -37.05 37.91
C GLY A 703 -13.49 -35.92 38.95
N MET A 704 -13.31 -34.67 38.55
CA MET A 704 -13.48 -33.50 39.43
C MET A 704 -14.96 -33.29 39.79
N LEU A 705 -15.86 -33.38 38.82
CA LEU A 705 -17.31 -33.19 39.01
C LEU A 705 -17.94 -34.34 39.80
N MET A 706 -17.47 -35.58 39.62
CA MET A 706 -17.92 -36.72 40.44
C MET A 706 -17.52 -36.60 41.91
N ASN A 707 -16.41 -35.92 42.21
CA ASN A 707 -15.88 -35.79 43.58
C ASN A 707 -16.30 -34.48 44.28
N LEU A 708 -16.61 -33.42 43.53
CA LEU A 708 -16.85 -32.07 44.06
C LEU A 708 -18.23 -31.50 43.68
N ASP A 709 -19.10 -32.30 43.04
CA ASP A 709 -20.48 -32.03 42.59
C ASP A 709 -20.69 -30.80 41.67
N THR A 710 -20.24 -29.61 42.07
CA THR A 710 -20.35 -28.37 41.29
C THR A 710 -19.08 -27.53 41.38
N LEU A 711 -18.54 -27.11 40.24
CA LEU A 711 -17.37 -26.25 40.17
C LEU A 711 -17.60 -25.10 39.17
N PRO A 712 -17.23 -23.86 39.52
CA PRO A 712 -17.26 -22.76 38.56
C PRO A 712 -16.15 -22.93 37.52
N LEU A 713 -16.39 -22.41 36.30
CA LEU A 713 -15.47 -22.50 35.15
C LEU A 713 -14.04 -22.10 35.49
N GLU A 714 -13.85 -21.00 36.23
CA GLU A 714 -12.53 -20.51 36.63
C GLU A 714 -11.77 -21.52 37.51
N ARG A 715 -12.49 -22.23 38.38
CA ARG A 715 -11.88 -23.22 39.28
C ARG A 715 -11.56 -24.53 38.54
N ILE A 716 -12.38 -24.93 37.58
CA ILE A 716 -12.07 -26.04 36.67
C ILE A 716 -10.80 -25.71 35.88
N HIS A 717 -10.72 -24.50 35.31
CA HIS A 717 -9.54 -24.05 34.58
C HIS A 717 -8.27 -24.01 35.47
N GLN A 718 -8.36 -23.50 36.70
CA GLN A 718 -7.24 -23.52 37.65
C GLN A 718 -6.82 -24.94 38.07
N MET A 719 -7.77 -25.86 38.25
CA MET A 719 -7.44 -27.25 38.60
C MET A 719 -6.86 -28.01 37.41
N LEU A 720 -7.36 -27.79 36.20
CA LEU A 720 -6.71 -28.29 34.98
C LEU A 720 -5.30 -27.70 34.81
N LYS A 721 -5.10 -26.43 35.17
CA LYS A 721 -3.77 -25.81 35.19
C LYS A 721 -2.82 -26.42 36.21
N MET A 722 -3.32 -26.83 37.37
CA MET A 722 -2.49 -27.48 38.38
C MET A 722 -2.22 -28.96 38.10
N PHE A 723 -3.14 -29.70 37.47
CA PHE A 723 -3.07 -31.16 37.38
C PHE A 723 -2.95 -31.73 35.96
N ALA A 724 -3.40 -31.01 34.94
CA ALA A 724 -3.42 -31.46 33.55
C ALA A 724 -2.40 -30.72 32.66
N PHE A 725 -2.15 -29.42 32.90
CA PHE A 725 -1.16 -28.61 32.15
C PHE A 725 0.30 -28.80 32.63
N GLN A 726 0.63 -29.92 33.29
CA GLN A 726 2.02 -30.19 33.74
C GLN A 726 2.94 -30.67 32.59
N GLY A 727 2.42 -30.81 31.36
CA GLY A 727 3.19 -31.09 30.15
C GLY A 727 3.49 -29.81 29.34
N PRO A 728 4.64 -29.73 28.65
CA PRO A 728 5.13 -28.51 27.99
C PRO A 728 4.41 -28.11 26.68
N THR A 729 3.21 -28.64 26.41
CA THR A 729 2.51 -28.46 25.11
C THR A 729 1.02 -28.18 25.24
N ILE A 730 0.54 -27.86 26.44
CA ILE A 730 -0.89 -27.98 26.73
C ILE A 730 -1.40 -26.77 27.49
N GLU A 731 -1.88 -25.77 26.75
CA GLU A 731 -2.69 -24.68 27.29
C GLU A 731 -4.07 -24.68 26.63
N CYS A 732 -5.13 -24.69 27.45
CA CYS A 732 -6.50 -24.47 26.98
C CYS A 732 -6.97 -23.13 27.53
N ASN A 733 -7.33 -22.18 26.66
CA ASN A 733 -7.73 -20.85 27.10
C ASN A 733 -9.12 -20.90 27.77
N LEU A 734 -9.43 -19.95 28.67
CA LEU A 734 -10.67 -19.96 29.46
C LEU A 734 -11.92 -19.89 28.56
N GLN A 735 -11.82 -19.20 27.43
CA GLN A 735 -12.89 -19.13 26.42
C GLN A 735 -13.08 -20.46 25.67
N GLU A 736 -12.01 -21.19 25.37
CA GLU A 736 -12.06 -22.48 24.69
C GLU A 736 -12.64 -23.57 25.60
N LEU A 737 -12.22 -23.59 26.86
CA LEU A 737 -12.79 -24.48 27.88
C LEU A 737 -14.29 -24.24 28.04
N LYS A 738 -14.73 -22.98 27.98
CA LYS A 738 -16.15 -22.63 28.00
C LYS A 738 -16.90 -23.22 26.82
N VAL A 739 -16.41 -23.00 25.60
CA VAL A 739 -17.02 -23.53 24.37
C VAL A 739 -17.05 -25.06 24.39
N PHE A 740 -16.00 -25.71 24.90
CA PHE A 740 -15.94 -27.16 25.05
C PHE A 740 -16.98 -27.69 26.04
N LEU A 741 -17.10 -27.07 27.22
CA LEU A 741 -18.10 -27.45 28.22
C LEU A 741 -19.52 -27.19 27.70
N ASP A 742 -19.76 -26.07 27.01
CA ASP A 742 -21.05 -25.76 26.39
C ASP A 742 -21.46 -26.82 25.35
N ARG A 743 -20.51 -27.36 24.58
CA ARG A 743 -20.72 -28.49 23.64
C ARG A 743 -21.04 -29.83 24.30
N LYS A 744 -20.72 -30.00 25.59
CA LYS A 744 -21.03 -31.23 26.36
C LYS A 744 -22.31 -31.11 27.19
N ILE A 745 -22.76 -29.88 27.43
CA ILE A 745 -24.03 -29.55 28.11
C ILE A 745 -25.20 -29.59 27.11
N THR A 746 -24.93 -29.29 25.83
CA THR A 746 -25.86 -29.46 24.70
C THR A 746 -25.86 -30.89 24.18
#